data_AF-Q9VF37-F1
#
_entry.id   AF-Q9VF37-F1
#
_cell.length_a   1.000
_cell.length_b   1.000
_cell.length_c   1.000
_cell.angle_alpha   90.00
_cell.angle_beta   90.00
_cell.angle_gamma   90.00
#
_symmetry.space_group_name_H-M   'P 1'
#
loop_
_entity.id
_entity.type
_entity.pdbx_description
1 polymer ?
#
loop_
_entity_poly.entity_id
_entity_poly.type
_entity_poly.pdbx_seq_one_letter_code
_entity_poly.pdbx_strand_id
1 'polypeptide(L)'
;MTGAKKRSGAPLVDAAHSKAPKPGTVAQEKNSQIPTVWKKDHVKTQLFERSNEKPSKKRTPLVAPRVQQSKIEAQTSQAVEKTQEDQTFAATIDSSTKSLKKSPKNEGELWADIQKLSPHTGIIIHSFIKQYNESLNNLKKKDLVVSKKMRAIAMDSLKKKSENISLKEKLTNMELELTQLKTDLIEQQEKNAENIQKYTEINKKYTHCEQHYDKELEIIKVCVEKKNSELRDAQSRMALQAQELNNMQQTNRELAGACENYKKDLEEAEVAKSMILHELTDLKELHEDLQLQFEDVSAQKEKFEANILQLSSDLNAKMLDCAQLEDRIEQLPIEANKALSKLQRDLEASELQFVDQQRLTDQATRELELVRNEINTFKTLIEEKERRHVSLSDELTQMTERLSELADINESYINELTETKLKHSQEIKDQADAYEIVVQELKESLNKASVDFTQLKSNSEKLHKETLLQVSELQEKLIEMVSHRSNQEELIKRLGNEIQEKTHNFEEELKRQQEQLANQMQMKATEVESENKRNAVEIQKLKSELEERNKAFKAQQDKLEYLISDHDTLKSAIINLQAEKKEIESELSTAKVKFSEELQSQKDNLMKKVSELELEIKRKETELIELEREKNNEMAVLQFKMNRINCLIDQPVTTIKQLKDSKGPTRTESIPTKVQPENTDEFSSTARKRNARRQKITTYSSDFDSGDDIPIVGNSLSGKRAKLCAPIKPQNNIDMFDMLKNSK
;
A
#
# COMPACT_ATOMS: atom_id res chain seq x y z
N MET A 1 119.88 -108.40 35.47
CA MET A 1 119.41 -109.22 36.63
C MET A 1 117.87 -109.11 36.66
N THR A 2 117.14 -110.16 36.28
CA THR A 2 116.35 -111.07 37.17
C THR A 2 115.10 -110.42 37.77
N GLY A 3 113.86 -110.90 37.58
CA GLY A 3 113.30 -112.07 36.85
C GLY A 3 111.75 -112.04 36.96
N ALA A 4 110.89 -113.02 36.61
CA ALA A 4 110.95 -114.39 36.05
C ALA A 4 109.47 -114.87 35.83
N LYS A 5 109.01 -115.99 35.21
CA LYS A 5 109.39 -117.04 34.22
C LYS A 5 108.09 -117.91 34.03
N LYS A 6 107.75 -118.66 32.96
CA LYS A 6 107.94 -118.63 31.48
C LYS A 6 107.12 -119.79 30.85
N ARG A 7 106.08 -119.55 30.02
CA ARG A 7 105.32 -120.59 29.25
C ARG A 7 105.14 -120.19 27.77
N SER A 8 105.15 -121.02 26.71
CA SER A 8 105.81 -122.32 26.31
C SER A 8 104.91 -123.04 25.26
N GLY A 9 105.34 -123.66 24.15
CA GLY A 9 106.66 -123.91 23.51
C GLY A 9 106.51 -124.90 22.32
N ALA A 10 107.61 -125.56 21.85
CA ALA A 10 107.72 -126.65 20.82
C ALA A 10 108.29 -126.22 19.40
N PRO A 11 108.71 -127.14 18.48
CA PRO A 11 110.13 -127.18 18.01
C PRO A 11 110.41 -127.42 16.48
N LEU A 12 111.69 -127.74 16.12
CA LEU A 12 112.31 -128.04 14.79
C LEU A 12 112.65 -126.83 13.87
N VAL A 13 113.55 -126.91 12.85
CA VAL A 13 114.97 -127.38 12.78
C VAL A 13 115.62 -127.01 11.41
N ASP A 14 116.92 -126.67 11.42
CA ASP A 14 117.93 -126.59 10.31
C ASP A 14 117.99 -125.51 9.19
N ALA A 15 119.21 -125.39 8.63
CA ALA A 15 119.65 -124.88 7.30
C ALA A 15 119.73 -123.36 6.91
N ALA A 16 120.98 -122.84 6.92
CA ALA A 16 121.67 -122.14 5.80
C ALA A 16 121.51 -120.62 5.43
N HIS A 17 122.59 -119.86 5.69
CA HIS A 17 123.30 -118.87 4.81
C HIS A 17 122.80 -117.44 4.42
N SER A 18 123.20 -116.45 5.24
CA SER A 18 124.24 -115.40 4.93
C SER A 18 123.96 -114.01 4.26
N LYS A 19 124.69 -112.99 4.80
CA LYS A 19 125.24 -111.72 4.20
C LYS A 19 124.37 -110.46 3.94
N ALA A 20 124.49 -109.48 4.85
CA ALA A 20 125.17 -108.13 4.76
C ALA A 20 125.34 -107.43 3.37
N PRO A 21 125.40 -106.05 3.24
CA PRO A 21 126.22 -105.14 4.10
C PRO A 21 125.92 -103.59 4.15
N LYS A 22 126.88 -102.83 4.76
CA LYS A 22 127.40 -101.44 4.47
C LYS A 22 126.82 -100.15 5.17
N PRO A 23 127.62 -99.07 5.40
CA PRO A 23 127.51 -98.23 6.63
C PRO A 23 127.74 -96.68 6.55
N GLY A 24 127.57 -95.96 7.67
CA GLY A 24 128.38 -94.75 8.07
C GLY A 24 127.67 -93.37 8.16
N THR A 25 128.30 -92.22 8.48
CA THR A 25 129.58 -91.88 9.17
C THR A 25 129.69 -90.35 9.45
N VAL A 26 130.24 -89.97 10.62
CA VAL A 26 130.93 -88.71 11.07
C VAL A 26 131.02 -87.47 10.12
N ALA A 27 130.75 -86.24 10.65
CA ALA A 27 131.50 -85.01 10.29
C ALA A 27 131.30 -83.77 11.23
N GLN A 28 132.33 -82.91 11.19
CA GLN A 28 132.55 -81.52 11.67
C GLN A 28 131.42 -80.47 11.43
N GLU A 29 131.22 -79.38 12.20
CA GLU A 29 132.09 -78.27 12.72
C GLU A 29 132.06 -77.01 11.81
N LYS A 30 132.04 -75.80 12.41
CA LYS A 30 131.96 -74.46 11.77
C LYS A 30 130.59 -74.16 11.12
N ASN A 31 130.14 -72.92 10.92
CA ASN A 31 130.39 -71.58 11.51
C ASN A 31 129.12 -70.74 11.17
N SER A 32 128.54 -69.99 12.11
CA SER A 32 128.65 -68.52 12.22
C SER A 32 127.96 -67.68 11.12
N GLN A 33 127.33 -66.58 11.56
CA GLN A 33 126.93 -65.39 10.79
C GLN A 33 125.70 -65.61 9.85
N ILE A 34 124.61 -64.82 9.90
CA ILE A 34 124.46 -63.34 9.89
C ILE A 34 124.98 -62.83 8.52
N PRO A 35 124.16 -62.22 7.63
CA PRO A 35 123.50 -60.96 7.99
C PRO A 35 122.17 -60.57 7.26
N THR A 36 121.53 -59.55 7.83
CA THR A 36 120.86 -58.39 7.17
C THR A 36 119.96 -58.52 5.91
N VAL A 37 118.69 -58.13 6.10
CA VAL A 37 118.10 -56.79 5.73
C VAL A 37 117.96 -56.35 4.25
N TRP A 38 116.85 -55.64 3.96
CA TRP A 38 116.56 -54.82 2.75
C TRP A 38 116.32 -55.58 1.42
N LYS A 39 115.62 -55.08 0.39
CA LYS A 39 114.72 -53.91 0.11
C LYS A 39 113.56 -54.48 -0.78
N LYS A 40 112.30 -54.03 -0.77
CA LYS A 40 111.66 -52.71 -0.84
C LYS A 40 111.66 -52.07 -2.25
N ASP A 41 110.48 -51.55 -2.64
CA ASP A 41 110.15 -50.61 -3.73
C ASP A 41 110.01 -51.10 -5.20
N HIS A 42 108.78 -50.96 -5.75
CA HIS A 42 108.44 -50.19 -6.96
C HIS A 42 106.89 -49.97 -7.03
N VAL A 43 106.36 -48.74 -6.84
CA VAL A 43 106.07 -47.68 -7.86
C VAL A 43 104.88 -48.04 -8.78
N LYS A 44 103.71 -47.38 -8.80
CA LYS A 44 103.25 -45.95 -8.71
C LYS A 44 101.73 -45.92 -8.34
N THR A 45 100.97 -44.87 -7.93
CA THR A 45 101.05 -43.37 -7.93
C THR A 45 100.30 -42.66 -9.09
N GLN A 46 99.75 -41.44 -8.83
CA GLN A 46 98.93 -40.49 -9.67
C GLN A 46 97.39 -40.56 -9.45
N LEU A 47 96.65 -39.52 -8.97
CA LEU A 47 96.28 -38.13 -9.42
C LEU A 47 94.91 -38.13 -10.18
N PHE A 48 93.94 -37.18 -10.11
CA PHE A 48 93.79 -35.73 -9.77
C PHE A 48 92.52 -35.47 -8.86
N GLU A 49 92.49 -34.54 -7.88
CA GLU A 49 92.04 -33.10 -7.86
C GLU A 49 90.51 -32.80 -7.98
N ARG A 50 89.85 -32.11 -7.02
CA ARG A 50 89.53 -30.64 -6.82
C ARG A 50 88.30 -30.09 -7.59
N SER A 51 87.60 -29.01 -7.20
CA SER A 51 87.31 -28.32 -5.91
C SER A 51 86.26 -27.18 -6.11
N ASN A 52 85.94 -26.41 -5.05
CA ASN A 52 85.22 -25.09 -5.01
C ASN A 52 83.67 -25.11 -5.01
N GLU A 53 82.97 -24.01 -4.64
CA GLU A 53 82.91 -23.24 -3.37
C GLU A 53 81.90 -22.06 -3.49
N LYS A 54 80.96 -21.94 -2.52
CA LYS A 54 80.39 -20.68 -1.94
C LYS A 54 79.39 -19.78 -2.75
N PRO A 55 78.63 -18.86 -2.07
CA PRO A 55 77.25 -18.47 -2.50
C PRO A 55 76.84 -16.96 -2.29
N SER A 56 75.51 -16.67 -2.22
CA SER A 56 74.81 -15.69 -1.31
C SER A 56 74.33 -14.25 -1.75
N LYS A 57 73.03 -13.94 -1.46
CA LYS A 57 72.41 -12.73 -0.74
C LYS A 57 71.76 -11.46 -1.43
N LYS A 58 70.43 -11.24 -1.14
CA LYS A 58 69.70 -10.02 -0.57
C LYS A 58 69.05 -8.81 -1.39
N ARG A 59 67.87 -8.28 -0.89
CA ARG A 59 67.14 -6.92 -1.01
C ARG A 59 65.99 -6.68 -2.07
N THR A 60 65.10 -5.62 -2.10
CA THR A 60 64.20 -4.83 -1.15
C THR A 60 63.23 -3.76 -1.87
N PRO A 61 61.92 -3.56 -1.52
CA PRO A 61 60.91 -2.56 -2.12
C PRO A 61 60.13 -1.51 -1.17
N LEU A 62 59.17 -0.57 -1.60
CA LEU A 62 58.43 0.58 -0.80
C LEU A 62 57.22 1.58 -1.42
N VAL A 63 56.08 2.16 -0.73
CA VAL A 63 55.16 3.56 -0.75
C VAL A 63 53.49 3.92 -1.16
N ALA A 64 52.53 5.03 -0.75
CA ALA A 64 50.87 5.46 -0.83
C ALA A 64 49.88 6.98 -0.65
N PRO A 65 48.39 7.30 -0.67
CA PRO A 65 47.29 8.63 -0.86
C PRO A 65 45.79 9.28 -0.07
N ARG A 66 44.73 10.29 -0.48
CA ARG A 66 43.31 11.05 0.19
C ARG A 66 41.99 12.14 -0.43
N VAL A 67 40.75 12.75 0.18
CA VAL A 67 39.38 13.69 -0.30
C VAL A 67 38.12 14.67 0.55
N GLN A 68 36.94 15.54 0.10
CA GLN A 68 35.67 16.47 0.80
C GLN A 68 34.21 17.36 0.21
N GLN A 69 33.13 18.21 0.86
CA GLN A 69 31.59 18.87 0.48
C GLN A 69 30.53 20.20 1.13
N SER A 70 29.22 20.84 0.73
CA SER A 70 28.07 21.98 1.36
C SER A 70 26.51 22.70 0.79
N LYS A 71 25.46 23.62 1.40
CA LYS A 71 23.97 24.40 0.95
C LYS A 71 22.78 25.49 1.75
N ILE A 72 21.66 26.40 1.30
CA ILE A 72 20.36 27.33 2.00
C ILE A 72 19.03 28.35 1.36
N GLU A 73 17.78 28.99 1.94
CA GLU A 73 16.39 29.87 1.42
C GLU A 73 15.07 30.85 2.21
N ALA A 74 14.01 31.79 1.67
CA ALA A 74 12.40 32.37 1.97
C ALA A 74 11.48 33.89 2.36
N GLN A 75 10.08 34.41 2.08
CA GLN A 75 8.93 35.57 2.67
C GLN A 75 7.49 36.47 2.02
N THR A 76 6.33 37.25 2.63
CA THR A 76 4.93 38.17 2.17
C THR A 76 3.80 39.21 3.10
N SER A 77 2.52 40.05 3.07
CA SER A 77 1.26 40.99 2.37
C SER A 77 -0.16 41.84 3.10
N GLN A 78 -1.17 42.89 2.65
CA GLN A 78 -2.65 43.60 3.23
C GLN A 78 -3.77 44.91 2.66
N ALA A 79 -5.10 45.47 3.14
CA ALA A 79 -6.26 46.65 2.67
C ALA A 79 -7.75 47.39 3.40
N VAL A 80 -8.73 48.48 2.97
CA VAL A 80 -10.15 49.27 3.61
C VAL A 80 -11.38 50.42 2.95
N GLU A 81 -12.63 51.07 3.50
CA GLU A 81 -13.95 52.08 2.99
C GLU A 81 -15.09 53.12 3.91
N LYS A 82 -16.34 53.99 3.87
CA LYS A 82 -17.68 54.86 3.20
C LYS A 82 -18.84 55.92 4.07
N THR A 83 -20.11 56.75 4.00
CA THR A 83 -21.41 57.61 3.27
C THR A 83 -22.75 58.47 4.11
N GLN A 84 -23.97 59.37 4.01
CA GLN A 84 -25.09 60.45 3.30
C GLN A 84 -26.47 61.40 3.99
N GLU A 85 -27.58 62.24 3.42
CA GLU A 85 -28.68 63.48 3.89
C GLU A 85 -30.39 63.95 3.51
N ASP A 86 -31.26 65.14 3.84
CA ASP A 86 -32.92 65.60 3.73
C ASP A 86 -33.86 67.14 3.87
N GLN A 87 -35.31 67.49 3.63
CA GLN A 87 -36.61 68.56 4.08
C GLN A 87 -37.69 69.82 3.41
N THR A 88 -39.02 70.38 3.85
CA THR A 88 -40.22 71.47 3.27
C THR A 88 -41.59 72.39 3.99
N PHE A 89 -42.69 73.26 3.42
CA PHE A 89 -43.89 74.35 3.98
C PHE A 89 -45.45 74.98 3.33
N ALA A 90 -46.44 76.01 3.81
CA ALA A 90 -48.00 76.59 3.35
C ALA A 90 -48.98 78.05 3.75
N ALA A 91 -50.38 78.50 3.37
CA ALA A 91 -51.36 79.89 3.57
C ALA A 91 -53.11 80.25 3.41
N THR A 92 -53.96 81.49 3.52
CA THR A 92 -55.62 81.95 3.49
C THR A 92 -56.39 83.55 3.58
N ILE A 93 -57.70 84.32 3.55
CA ILE A 93 -59.33 84.65 3.12
C ILE A 93 -60.36 86.07 3.53
N ASP A 94 -61.65 86.65 3.01
CA ASP A 94 -62.77 87.90 3.41
C ASP A 94 -64.33 88.45 2.72
N SER A 95 -65.41 89.40 3.17
CA SER A 95 -66.79 90.18 2.53
C SER A 95 -68.14 91.16 3.18
N SER A 96 -69.21 92.01 2.56
CA SER A 96 -70.69 92.76 3.05
C SER A 96 -71.80 93.96 2.32
N THR A 97 -73.23 94.39 2.59
CA THR A 97 -74.35 95.57 2.04
C THR A 97 -75.99 96.07 2.54
N LYS A 98 -76.89 97.22 2.16
CA LYS A 98 -78.58 97.63 2.18
C LYS A 98 -79.50 99.18 2.14
N SER A 99 -80.93 99.55 1.80
CA SER A 99 -81.96 100.93 1.91
C SER A 99 -83.63 101.18 1.32
N LEU A 100 -84.78 102.16 1.18
CA LEU A 100 -85.69 103.57 1.51
C LEU A 100 -87.33 104.08 0.94
N LYS A 101 -88.23 105.26 1.18
CA LYS A 101 -89.81 105.77 0.71
C LYS A 101 -90.67 107.34 0.66
N LYS A 102 -92.02 107.80 0.16
CA LYS A 102 -92.87 109.29 -0.03
C LYS A 102 -94.58 109.79 -0.23
N SER A 103 -95.26 111.06 -0.69
CA SER A 103 -96.77 111.86 -0.53
C SER A 103 -97.77 112.97 -1.53
N PRO A 104 -99.06 113.73 -1.30
CA PRO A 104 -100.28 114.54 -2.18
C PRO A 104 -101.36 115.96 -1.93
N LYS A 105 -102.49 116.56 -2.73
CA LYS A 105 -103.52 117.93 -2.66
C LYS A 105 -105.01 118.41 -3.54
N ASN A 106 -106.09 119.43 -3.31
CA ASN A 106 -107.20 120.37 -4.22
C ASN A 106 -108.69 121.28 -3.85
N GLU A 107 -109.52 122.21 -4.69
CA GLU A 107 -110.74 123.38 -4.45
C GLU A 107 -112.03 124.06 -5.48
N GLY A 108 -113.15 125.03 -5.21
CA GLY A 108 -114.19 126.05 -6.10
C GLY A 108 -115.85 126.68 -5.96
N GLU A 109 -116.57 127.89 -6.48
CA GLU A 109 -118.17 128.50 -6.54
C GLU A 109 -118.90 129.95 -7.31
N LEU A 110 -120.30 130.47 -7.45
CA LEU A 110 -121.06 131.81 -8.17
C LEU A 110 -122.72 132.49 -8.16
N TRP A 111 -123.34 133.71 -8.79
CA TRP A 111 -124.87 134.48 -8.79
C TRP A 111 -125.63 135.73 -9.79
N ALA A 112 -126.96 136.41 -9.75
CA ALA A 112 -127.78 137.58 -10.67
C ALA A 112 -129.20 138.64 -10.39
N ASP A 113 -130.11 139.35 -11.33
CA ASP A 113 -131.06 140.73 -11.42
C ASP A 113 -132.53 141.03 -12.21
N ILE A 114 -133.83 141.10 -11.69
CA ILE A 114 -135.13 140.90 -12.53
C ILE A 114 -136.37 141.92 -12.67
N GLN A 115 -136.70 142.89 -11.79
CA GLN A 115 -138.09 143.46 -11.66
C GLN A 115 -138.69 144.43 -12.73
N LYS A 116 -138.07 144.70 -13.90
CA LYS A 116 -138.35 145.91 -14.72
C LYS A 116 -139.33 145.78 -15.92
N LEU A 117 -140.28 144.82 -15.93
CA LEU A 117 -141.12 144.55 -17.13
C LEU A 117 -142.66 144.60 -16.89
N SER A 118 -143.39 144.90 -17.97
CA SER A 118 -144.79 145.41 -17.98
C SER A 118 -145.88 144.40 -17.53
N PRO A 119 -147.02 144.83 -16.94
CA PRO A 119 -147.86 143.98 -16.07
C PRO A 119 -148.46 142.70 -16.68
N HIS A 120 -149.00 142.72 -17.90
CA HIS A 120 -149.59 141.51 -18.50
C HIS A 120 -148.53 140.44 -18.82
N THR A 121 -147.33 140.87 -19.24
CA THR A 121 -146.17 139.98 -19.36
C THR A 121 -145.68 139.54 -17.98
N GLY A 122 -145.70 140.44 -17.00
CA GLY A 122 -145.30 140.21 -15.61
C GLY A 122 -146.07 139.08 -14.93
N ILE A 123 -147.38 138.92 -15.17
CA ILE A 123 -148.18 137.83 -14.59
C ILE A 123 -147.77 136.46 -15.18
N ILE A 124 -147.54 136.37 -16.49
CA ILE A 124 -147.06 135.14 -17.15
C ILE A 124 -145.63 134.82 -16.71
N ILE A 125 -144.77 135.84 -16.59
CA ILE A 125 -143.42 135.70 -16.04
C ILE A 125 -143.49 135.27 -14.57
N HIS A 126 -144.44 135.75 -13.76
CA HIS A 126 -144.58 135.34 -12.35
C HIS A 126 -145.07 133.89 -12.21
N SER A 127 -146.00 133.41 -13.05
CA SER A 127 -146.40 131.99 -13.00
C SER A 127 -145.23 131.08 -13.43
N PHE A 128 -144.50 131.45 -14.49
CA PHE A 128 -143.24 130.80 -14.87
C PHE A 128 -142.20 130.83 -13.74
N ILE A 129 -141.92 131.98 -13.13
CA ILE A 129 -140.96 132.12 -12.02
C ILE A 129 -141.38 131.30 -10.80
N LYS A 130 -142.68 131.19 -10.49
CA LYS A 130 -143.14 130.34 -9.38
C LYS A 130 -142.90 128.86 -9.70
N GLN A 131 -143.29 128.40 -10.88
CA GLN A 131 -143.08 127.01 -11.31
C GLN A 131 -141.59 126.66 -11.48
N TYR A 132 -140.79 127.64 -11.91
CA TYR A 132 -139.33 127.56 -11.96
C TYR A 132 -138.72 127.50 -10.56
N ASN A 133 -139.19 128.29 -9.60
CA ASN A 133 -138.74 128.23 -8.20
C ASN A 133 -139.13 126.92 -7.48
N GLU A 134 -140.30 126.36 -7.76
CA GLU A 134 -140.67 125.02 -7.27
C GLU A 134 -139.80 123.93 -7.91
N SER A 135 -139.49 124.06 -9.21
CA SER A 135 -138.53 123.20 -9.91
C SER A 135 -137.12 123.34 -9.34
N LEU A 136 -136.67 124.56 -9.03
CA LEU A 136 -135.37 124.89 -8.45
C LEU A 136 -135.24 124.39 -7.01
N ASN A 137 -136.32 124.44 -6.21
CA ASN A 137 -136.34 123.86 -4.87
C ASN A 137 -136.34 122.32 -4.91
N ASN A 138 -137.00 121.71 -5.89
CA ASN A 138 -136.89 120.27 -6.14
C ASN A 138 -135.49 119.89 -6.68
N LEU A 139 -134.84 120.74 -7.46
CA LEU A 139 -133.45 120.59 -7.89
C LEU A 139 -132.52 120.64 -6.66
N LYS A 140 -132.59 121.70 -5.84
CA LYS A 140 -131.83 121.82 -4.57
C LYS A 140 -132.03 120.63 -3.63
N LYS A 141 -133.24 120.05 -3.55
CA LYS A 141 -133.49 118.81 -2.81
C LYS A 141 -132.78 117.60 -3.42
N LYS A 142 -132.78 117.45 -4.75
CA LYS A 142 -132.01 116.41 -5.44
C LYS A 142 -130.51 116.62 -5.25
N ASP A 143 -130.00 117.84 -5.38
CA ASP A 143 -128.59 118.20 -5.19
C ASP A 143 -128.13 117.92 -3.76
N LEU A 144 -128.96 118.19 -2.74
CA LEU A 144 -128.65 117.83 -1.36
C LEU A 144 -128.56 116.31 -1.14
N VAL A 145 -129.39 115.52 -1.84
CA VAL A 145 -129.31 114.04 -1.82
C VAL A 145 -128.09 113.54 -2.58
N VAL A 146 -127.76 114.14 -3.74
CA VAL A 146 -126.55 113.84 -4.52
C VAL A 146 -125.30 114.20 -3.71
N SER A 147 -125.25 115.35 -3.06
CA SER A 147 -124.17 115.79 -2.17
C SER A 147 -123.97 114.83 -1.00
N LYS A 148 -125.06 114.35 -0.36
CA LYS A 148 -124.97 113.30 0.66
C LYS A 148 -124.42 111.98 0.12
N LYS A 149 -124.83 111.55 -1.08
CA LYS A 149 -124.28 110.35 -1.75
C LYS A 149 -122.80 110.53 -2.12
N MET A 150 -122.41 111.66 -2.70
CA MET A 150 -121.01 111.99 -3.00
C MET A 150 -120.14 112.02 -1.75
N ARG A 151 -120.65 112.58 -0.63
CA ARG A 151 -119.94 112.56 0.66
C ARG A 151 -119.75 111.14 1.19
N ALA A 152 -120.75 110.27 1.07
CA ALA A 152 -120.60 108.86 1.43
C ALA A 152 -119.53 108.17 0.56
N ILE A 153 -119.60 108.35 -0.77
CA ILE A 153 -118.59 107.81 -1.72
C ILE A 153 -117.18 108.33 -1.41
N ALA A 154 -117.03 109.60 -1.03
CA ALA A 154 -115.75 110.18 -0.63
C ALA A 154 -115.19 109.57 0.67
N MET A 155 -116.04 109.34 1.68
CA MET A 155 -115.62 108.67 2.93
C MET A 155 -115.24 107.21 2.69
N ASP A 156 -115.98 106.51 1.82
CA ASP A 156 -115.69 105.13 1.41
C ASP A 156 -114.36 105.04 0.64
N SER A 157 -114.10 106.02 -0.23
CA SER A 157 -112.83 106.19 -0.94
C SER A 157 -111.66 106.46 0.01
N LEU A 158 -111.85 107.31 1.04
CA LEU A 158 -110.86 107.55 2.08
C LEU A 158 -110.59 106.29 2.91
N LYS A 159 -111.62 105.54 3.31
CA LYS A 159 -111.48 104.27 4.06
C LYS A 159 -110.68 103.23 3.26
N LYS A 160 -111.04 103.01 2.00
CA LYS A 160 -110.30 102.17 1.04
C LYS A 160 -108.86 102.65 0.83
N LYS A 161 -108.61 103.96 0.87
CA LYS A 161 -107.26 104.55 0.76
C LYS A 161 -106.42 104.29 2.02
N SER A 162 -106.98 104.39 3.22
CA SER A 162 -106.27 103.99 4.46
C SER A 162 -105.99 102.49 4.52
N GLU A 163 -106.92 101.64 4.07
CA GLU A 163 -106.71 100.19 3.96
C GLU A 163 -105.60 99.86 2.94
N ASN A 164 -105.57 100.55 1.79
CA ASN A 164 -104.50 100.41 0.79
C ASN A 164 -103.11 100.81 1.34
N ILE A 165 -103.04 101.82 2.22
CA ILE A 165 -101.79 102.22 2.89
C ILE A 165 -101.33 101.15 3.86
N SER A 166 -102.21 100.63 4.73
CA SER A 166 -101.86 99.56 5.68
C SER A 166 -101.45 98.26 4.98
N LEU A 167 -102.13 97.88 3.90
CA LEU A 167 -101.76 96.72 3.08
C LEU A 167 -100.41 96.90 2.39
N LYS A 168 -100.09 98.11 1.91
CA LYS A 168 -98.76 98.43 1.36
C LYS A 168 -97.65 98.35 2.40
N GLU A 169 -97.90 98.80 3.62
CA GLU A 169 -96.90 98.73 4.69
C GLU A 169 -96.62 97.28 5.11
N LYS A 170 -97.67 96.44 5.20
CA LYS A 170 -97.51 94.98 5.37
C LYS A 170 -96.75 94.33 4.21
N LEU A 171 -97.05 94.72 2.97
CA LEU A 171 -96.33 94.23 1.79
C LEU A 171 -94.84 94.57 1.87
N THR A 172 -94.48 95.83 2.18
CA THR A 172 -93.06 96.23 2.29
C THR A 172 -92.32 95.54 3.43
N ASN A 173 -92.99 95.16 4.52
CA ASN A 173 -92.37 94.38 5.58
C ASN A 173 -92.12 92.92 5.15
N MET A 174 -93.10 92.29 4.48
CA MET A 174 -92.90 90.94 3.92
C MET A 174 -91.83 90.93 2.82
N GLU A 175 -91.70 91.98 2.03
CA GLU A 175 -90.60 92.15 1.05
C GLU A 175 -89.22 92.27 1.73
N LEU A 176 -89.16 92.91 2.91
CA LEU A 176 -87.94 93.01 3.73
C LEU A 176 -87.56 91.65 4.35
N GLU A 177 -88.53 90.95 4.96
CA GLU A 177 -88.34 89.61 5.53
C GLU A 177 -87.91 88.61 4.45
N LEU A 178 -88.53 88.65 3.28
CA LEU A 178 -88.21 87.79 2.14
C LEU A 178 -86.84 88.11 1.51
N THR A 179 -86.35 89.36 1.60
CA THR A 179 -84.97 89.70 1.18
C THR A 179 -83.93 89.34 2.24
N GLN A 180 -84.25 89.38 3.54
CA GLN A 180 -83.36 88.86 4.59
C GLN A 180 -83.24 87.33 4.49
N LEU A 181 -84.35 86.59 4.41
CA LEU A 181 -84.34 85.13 4.26
C LEU A 181 -83.61 84.66 2.99
N LYS A 182 -83.64 85.44 1.90
CA LYS A 182 -82.81 85.20 0.71
C LYS A 182 -81.31 85.38 0.97
N THR A 183 -80.94 86.35 1.81
CA THR A 183 -79.54 86.58 2.21
C THR A 183 -79.05 85.41 3.07
N ASP A 184 -79.82 85.03 4.09
CA ASP A 184 -79.49 83.95 5.02
C ASP A 184 -79.39 82.59 4.29
N LEU A 185 -80.25 82.36 3.28
CA LEU A 185 -80.21 81.16 2.43
C LEU A 185 -78.92 81.09 1.57
N ILE A 186 -78.43 82.21 1.05
CA ILE A 186 -77.18 82.26 0.28
C ILE A 186 -75.99 81.97 1.19
N GLU A 187 -75.92 82.60 2.37
CA GLU A 187 -74.84 82.36 3.34
C GLU A 187 -74.78 80.89 3.81
N GLN A 188 -75.94 80.24 3.95
CA GLN A 188 -76.02 78.79 4.23
C GLN A 188 -75.61 77.93 3.03
N GLN A 189 -75.92 78.34 1.80
CA GLN A 189 -75.45 77.64 0.59
C GLN A 189 -73.92 77.73 0.44
N GLU A 190 -73.33 78.89 0.72
CA GLU A 190 -71.87 79.10 0.70
C GLU A 190 -71.16 78.27 1.79
N LYS A 191 -71.64 78.31 3.03
CA LYS A 191 -71.09 77.47 4.12
C LYS A 191 -71.23 75.98 3.86
N ASN A 192 -72.33 75.56 3.22
CA ASN A 192 -72.51 74.17 2.81
C ASN A 192 -71.52 73.79 1.69
N ALA A 193 -71.29 74.66 0.71
CA ALA A 193 -70.29 74.44 -0.35
C ALA A 193 -68.86 74.34 0.22
N GLU A 194 -68.48 75.21 1.15
CA GLU A 194 -67.20 75.11 1.87
C GLU A 194 -67.05 73.78 2.61
N ASN A 195 -68.10 73.33 3.32
CA ASN A 195 -68.05 72.07 4.06
C ASN A 195 -67.98 70.85 3.14
N ILE A 196 -68.66 70.88 1.98
CA ILE A 196 -68.54 69.87 0.93
C ILE A 196 -67.11 69.84 0.36
N GLN A 197 -66.48 71.00 0.13
CA GLN A 197 -65.08 71.05 -0.31
C GLN A 197 -64.13 70.48 0.75
N LYS A 198 -64.24 70.91 2.02
CA LYS A 198 -63.41 70.41 3.13
C LYS A 198 -63.55 68.91 3.31
N TYR A 199 -64.78 68.38 3.25
CA TYR A 199 -65.04 66.94 3.28
C TYR A 199 -64.40 66.23 2.08
N THR A 200 -64.50 66.79 0.87
CA THR A 200 -63.88 66.24 -0.35
C THR A 200 -62.35 66.20 -0.25
N GLU A 201 -61.71 67.21 0.34
CA GLU A 201 -60.26 67.24 0.55
C GLU A 201 -59.80 66.25 1.64
N ILE A 202 -60.56 66.12 2.73
CA ILE A 202 -60.29 65.10 3.77
C ILE A 202 -60.44 63.69 3.19
N ASN A 203 -61.50 63.44 2.43
CA ASN A 203 -61.73 62.13 1.80
C ASN A 203 -60.63 61.78 0.79
N LYS A 204 -60.17 62.74 -0.03
CA LYS A 204 -59.01 62.56 -0.92
C LYS A 204 -57.74 62.19 -0.16
N LYS A 205 -57.48 62.81 1.00
CA LYS A 205 -56.33 62.48 1.85
C LYS A 205 -56.47 61.09 2.46
N TYR A 206 -57.65 60.72 2.96
CA TYR A 206 -57.93 59.39 3.50
C TYR A 206 -57.69 58.29 2.46
N THR A 207 -58.29 58.40 1.27
CA THR A 207 -58.10 57.43 0.17
C THR A 207 -56.63 57.38 -0.30
N HIS A 208 -55.88 58.47 -0.21
CA HIS A 208 -54.44 58.44 -0.52
C HIS A 208 -53.62 57.65 0.51
N CYS A 209 -53.94 57.77 1.80
CA CYS A 209 -53.31 56.98 2.87
C CYS A 209 -53.69 55.50 2.79
N GLU A 210 -54.95 55.19 2.49
CA GLU A 210 -55.45 53.82 2.24
C GLU A 210 -54.65 53.17 1.08
N GLN A 211 -54.57 53.86 -0.06
CA GLN A 211 -53.73 53.46 -1.21
C GLN A 211 -52.22 53.47 -0.94
N HIS A 212 -51.73 54.01 0.19
CA HIS A 212 -50.34 53.89 0.60
C HIS A 212 -50.13 52.59 1.37
N TYR A 213 -50.98 52.33 2.38
CA TYR A 213 -50.92 51.10 3.17
C TYR A 213 -51.15 49.85 2.31
N ASP A 214 -52.05 49.88 1.33
CA ASP A 214 -52.22 48.76 0.38
C ASP A 214 -50.93 48.44 -0.40
N LYS A 215 -50.18 49.47 -0.80
CA LYS A 215 -48.90 49.30 -1.50
C LYS A 215 -47.81 48.77 -0.57
N GLU A 216 -47.74 49.27 0.66
CA GLU A 216 -46.79 48.76 1.66
C GLU A 216 -47.09 47.30 2.03
N LEU A 217 -48.36 46.94 2.19
CA LEU A 217 -48.79 45.56 2.45
C LEU A 217 -48.43 44.62 1.29
N GLU A 218 -48.63 45.03 0.04
CA GLU A 218 -48.25 44.21 -1.11
C GLU A 218 -46.73 44.09 -1.27
N ILE A 219 -45.95 45.15 -0.99
CA ILE A 219 -44.48 45.09 -0.94
C ILE A 219 -44.00 44.12 0.15
N ILE A 220 -44.61 44.17 1.34
CA ILE A 220 -44.30 43.25 2.45
C ILE A 220 -44.65 41.80 2.06
N LYS A 221 -45.81 41.59 1.44
CA LYS A 221 -46.28 40.27 0.98
C LYS A 221 -45.34 39.67 -0.06
N VAL A 222 -44.97 40.42 -1.10
CA VAL A 222 -43.98 39.99 -2.11
C VAL A 222 -42.61 39.68 -1.48
N CYS A 223 -42.19 40.46 -0.48
CA CYS A 223 -40.95 40.21 0.25
C CYS A 223 -41.00 38.90 1.08
N VAL A 224 -42.11 38.64 1.76
CA VAL A 224 -42.35 37.39 2.52
C VAL A 224 -42.43 36.18 1.59
N GLU A 225 -43.14 36.29 0.46
CA GLU A 225 -43.22 35.23 -0.55
C GLU A 225 -41.84 34.89 -1.13
N LYS A 226 -41.02 35.90 -1.43
CA LYS A 226 -39.61 35.73 -1.85
C LYS A 226 -38.75 35.07 -0.77
N LYS A 227 -38.91 35.43 0.51
CA LYS A 227 -38.17 34.75 1.59
C LYS A 227 -38.63 33.30 1.81
N ASN A 228 -39.89 33.00 1.53
CA ASN A 228 -40.43 31.64 1.56
C ASN A 228 -40.06 30.77 0.35
N SER A 229 -39.64 31.33 -0.80
CA SER A 229 -38.94 30.56 -1.84
C SER A 229 -37.46 30.35 -1.49
N GLU A 230 -36.73 31.42 -1.14
CA GLU A 230 -35.31 31.33 -0.73
C GLU A 230 -35.08 30.29 0.39
N LEU A 231 -35.99 30.21 1.37
CA LEU A 231 -35.94 29.21 2.46
C LEU A 231 -36.18 27.78 1.97
N ARG A 232 -37.12 27.55 1.05
CA ARG A 232 -37.38 26.22 0.48
C ARG A 232 -36.20 25.75 -0.38
N ASP A 233 -35.61 26.64 -1.18
CA ASP A 233 -34.42 26.34 -1.97
C ASP A 233 -33.21 26.04 -1.08
N ALA A 234 -33.09 26.68 0.08
CA ALA A 234 -32.08 26.33 1.09
C ALA A 234 -32.33 24.94 1.69
N GLN A 235 -33.57 24.61 2.07
CA GLN A 235 -33.95 23.29 2.59
C GLN A 235 -33.69 22.17 1.57
N SER A 236 -34.03 22.36 0.30
CA SER A 236 -33.75 21.38 -0.77
C SER A 236 -32.25 21.17 -0.98
N ARG A 237 -31.42 22.23 -0.92
CA ARG A 237 -29.96 22.10 -0.98
C ARG A 237 -29.38 21.34 0.22
N MET A 238 -29.88 21.60 1.43
CA MET A 238 -29.50 20.84 2.63
C MET A 238 -29.86 19.35 2.52
N ALA A 239 -31.03 19.02 1.96
CA ALA A 239 -31.44 17.64 1.74
C ALA A 239 -30.51 16.90 0.75
N LEU A 240 -30.12 17.55 -0.35
CA LEU A 240 -29.15 17.00 -1.31
C LEU A 240 -27.77 16.79 -0.67
N GLN A 241 -27.27 17.77 0.09
CA GLN A 241 -25.99 17.64 0.81
C GLN A 241 -26.01 16.53 1.87
N ALA A 242 -27.14 16.33 2.56
CA ALA A 242 -27.30 15.22 3.51
C ALA A 242 -27.30 13.84 2.80
N GLN A 243 -27.87 13.75 1.60
CA GLN A 243 -27.81 12.54 0.77
C GLN A 243 -26.39 12.27 0.25
N GLU A 244 -25.70 13.30 -0.24
CA GLU A 244 -24.30 13.20 -0.69
C GLU A 244 -23.36 12.78 0.45
N LEU A 245 -23.53 13.36 1.65
CA LEU A 245 -22.77 12.98 2.85
C LEU A 245 -23.01 11.51 3.24
N ASN A 246 -24.25 11.02 3.13
CA ASN A 246 -24.57 9.61 3.41
C ASN A 246 -23.93 8.66 2.38
N ASN A 247 -23.93 9.05 1.10
CA ASN A 247 -23.23 8.30 0.04
C ASN A 247 -21.71 8.25 0.30
N MET A 248 -21.09 9.38 0.69
CA MET A 248 -19.67 9.45 1.07
C MET A 248 -19.34 8.65 2.33
N GLN A 249 -20.26 8.58 3.30
CA GLN A 249 -20.10 7.69 4.46
C GLN A 249 -20.17 6.22 4.07
N GLN A 250 -21.02 5.85 3.10
CA GLN A 250 -21.15 4.48 2.64
C GLN A 250 -19.93 4.03 1.82
N THR A 251 -19.44 4.84 0.87
CA THR A 251 -18.20 4.54 0.12
C THR A 251 -16.98 4.47 1.03
N ASN A 252 -16.90 5.29 2.08
CA ASN A 252 -15.84 5.19 3.10
C ASN A 252 -15.89 3.87 3.91
N ARG A 253 -17.09 3.30 4.16
CA ARG A 253 -17.20 1.96 4.78
C ARG A 253 -16.72 0.86 3.84
N GLU A 254 -17.06 0.96 2.55
CA GLU A 254 -16.66 0.00 1.53
C GLU A 254 -15.13 0.03 1.30
N LEU A 255 -14.53 1.23 1.28
CA LEU A 255 -13.07 1.40 1.27
C LEU A 255 -12.41 0.86 2.54
N ALA A 256 -12.99 1.08 3.73
CA ALA A 256 -12.46 0.51 4.97
C ALA A 256 -12.47 -1.03 4.94
N GLY A 257 -13.55 -1.65 4.47
CA GLY A 257 -13.65 -3.10 4.29
C GLY A 257 -12.65 -3.64 3.25
N ALA A 258 -12.40 -2.91 2.17
CA ALA A 258 -11.36 -3.25 1.19
C ALA A 258 -9.95 -3.20 1.82
N CYS A 259 -9.65 -2.15 2.60
CA CYS A 259 -8.38 -2.04 3.34
C CYS A 259 -8.20 -3.16 4.38
N GLU A 260 -9.25 -3.56 5.09
CA GLU A 260 -9.21 -4.70 6.01
C GLU A 260 -8.94 -6.03 5.30
N ASN A 261 -9.43 -6.21 4.06
CA ASN A 261 -9.16 -7.41 3.27
C ASN A 261 -7.73 -7.40 2.73
N TYR A 262 -7.26 -6.31 2.12
CA TYR A 262 -5.86 -6.18 1.70
C TYR A 262 -4.86 -6.36 2.85
N LYS A 263 -5.24 -6.01 4.08
CA LYS A 263 -4.43 -6.28 5.27
C LYS A 263 -4.35 -7.78 5.61
N LYS A 264 -5.45 -8.53 5.46
CA LYS A 264 -5.45 -10.01 5.60
C LYS A 264 -4.65 -10.68 4.49
N ASP A 265 -4.85 -10.26 3.23
CA ASP A 265 -4.11 -10.77 2.08
C ASP A 265 -2.59 -10.58 2.26
N LEU A 266 -2.17 -9.46 2.86
CA LEU A 266 -0.78 -9.19 3.23
C LEU A 266 -0.29 -10.08 4.38
N GLU A 267 -1.08 -10.25 5.44
CA GLU A 267 -0.76 -11.14 6.56
C GLU A 267 -0.63 -12.61 6.11
N GLU A 268 -1.52 -13.08 5.23
CA GLU A 268 -1.43 -14.40 4.61
C GLU A 268 -0.20 -14.55 3.70
N ALA A 269 0.15 -13.50 2.94
CA ALA A 269 1.38 -13.48 2.13
C ALA A 269 2.66 -13.48 3.00
N GLU A 270 2.67 -12.82 4.16
CA GLU A 270 3.79 -12.86 5.09
C GLU A 270 3.93 -14.23 5.78
N VAL A 271 2.82 -14.91 6.09
CA VAL A 271 2.83 -16.30 6.56
C VAL A 271 3.37 -17.24 5.48
N ALA A 272 2.88 -17.14 4.23
CA ALA A 272 3.36 -17.96 3.12
C ALA A 272 4.86 -17.74 2.82
N LYS A 273 5.32 -16.48 2.84
CA LYS A 273 6.74 -16.11 2.76
C LYS A 273 7.56 -16.75 3.89
N SER A 274 7.03 -16.78 5.11
CA SER A 274 7.71 -17.37 6.27
C SER A 274 7.82 -18.90 6.15
N MET A 275 6.80 -19.57 5.62
CA MET A 275 6.86 -21.00 5.29
C MET A 275 7.92 -21.30 4.21
N ILE A 276 7.93 -20.53 3.11
CA ILE A 276 8.92 -20.69 2.04
C ILE A 276 10.36 -20.46 2.54
N LEU A 277 10.57 -19.52 3.48
CA LEU A 277 11.88 -19.30 4.11
C LEU A 277 12.30 -20.47 5.03
N HIS A 278 11.35 -21.16 5.68
CA HIS A 278 11.62 -22.38 6.42
C HIS A 278 11.99 -23.53 5.47
N GLU A 279 11.19 -23.78 4.42
CA GLU A 279 11.49 -24.80 3.40
C GLU A 279 12.84 -24.58 2.72
N LEU A 280 13.22 -23.33 2.43
CA LEU A 280 14.53 -22.97 1.89
C LEU A 280 15.68 -23.16 2.90
N THR A 281 15.40 -23.10 4.20
CA THR A 281 16.38 -23.40 5.25
C THR A 281 16.58 -24.91 5.36
N ASP A 282 15.50 -25.69 5.39
CA ASP A 282 15.54 -27.15 5.48
C ASP A 282 16.20 -27.76 4.24
N LEU A 283 15.89 -27.26 3.03
CA LEU A 283 16.57 -27.62 1.78
C LEU A 283 18.06 -27.25 1.76
N LYS A 284 18.49 -26.28 2.59
CA LYS A 284 19.88 -25.87 2.71
C LYS A 284 20.63 -26.73 3.73
N GLU A 285 20.05 -27.00 4.89
CA GLU A 285 20.63 -27.96 5.86
C GLU A 285 20.77 -29.35 5.21
N LEU A 286 19.76 -29.82 4.45
CA LEU A 286 19.84 -31.06 3.66
C LEU A 286 20.92 -31.03 2.56
N HIS A 287 21.20 -29.87 1.97
CA HIS A 287 22.26 -29.73 0.96
C HIS A 287 23.66 -29.76 1.59
N GLU A 288 23.81 -29.18 2.77
CA GLU A 288 25.03 -29.24 3.58
C GLU A 288 25.30 -30.66 4.09
N ASP A 289 24.29 -31.37 4.61
CA ASP A 289 24.38 -32.79 4.96
C ASP A 289 24.81 -33.66 3.76
N LEU A 290 24.21 -33.43 2.58
CA LEU A 290 24.56 -34.16 1.37
C LEU A 290 25.98 -33.84 0.87
N GLN A 291 26.46 -32.61 1.09
CA GLN A 291 27.85 -32.24 0.79
C GLN A 291 28.82 -32.94 1.75
N LEU A 292 28.53 -32.95 3.06
CA LEU A 292 29.34 -33.67 4.06
C LEU A 292 29.39 -35.18 3.79
N GLN A 293 28.28 -35.79 3.35
CA GLN A 293 28.27 -37.19 2.89
C GLN A 293 29.16 -37.41 1.66
N PHE A 294 29.17 -36.46 0.71
CA PHE A 294 30.03 -36.55 -0.48
C PHE A 294 31.52 -36.37 -0.14
N GLU A 295 31.83 -35.50 0.83
CA GLU A 295 33.19 -35.30 1.35
C GLU A 295 33.69 -36.54 2.11
N ASP A 296 32.87 -37.17 2.98
CA ASP A 296 33.21 -38.44 3.63
C ASP A 296 33.38 -39.58 2.62
N VAL A 297 32.47 -39.74 1.65
CA VAL A 297 32.62 -40.73 0.57
C VAL A 297 33.90 -40.49 -0.26
N SER A 298 34.30 -39.24 -0.45
CA SER A 298 35.55 -38.88 -1.13
C SER A 298 36.78 -39.25 -0.29
N ALA A 299 36.77 -38.97 1.02
CA ALA A 299 37.83 -39.38 1.94
C ALA A 299 37.92 -40.91 2.09
N GLN A 300 36.79 -41.61 2.10
CA GLN A 300 36.74 -43.08 2.05
C GLN A 300 37.34 -43.60 0.73
N LYS A 301 37.00 -42.99 -0.41
CA LYS A 301 37.59 -43.32 -1.72
C LYS A 301 39.11 -43.17 -1.71
N GLU A 302 39.64 -42.03 -1.27
CA GLU A 302 41.09 -41.81 -1.18
C GLU A 302 41.77 -42.83 -0.25
N LYS A 303 41.14 -43.17 0.87
CA LYS A 303 41.61 -44.23 1.78
C LYS A 303 41.61 -45.62 1.13
N PHE A 304 40.62 -45.94 0.30
CA PHE A 304 40.60 -47.18 -0.48
C PHE A 304 41.66 -47.19 -1.59
N GLU A 305 41.86 -46.08 -2.30
CA GLU A 305 42.91 -45.95 -3.32
C GLU A 305 44.31 -46.06 -2.71
N ALA A 306 44.56 -45.44 -1.55
CA ALA A 306 45.79 -45.61 -0.79
C ALA A 306 46.00 -47.07 -0.32
N ASN A 307 44.94 -47.74 0.14
CA ASN A 307 45.00 -49.15 0.53
C ASN A 307 45.27 -50.08 -0.67
N ILE A 308 44.70 -49.78 -1.85
CA ILE A 308 44.99 -50.50 -3.11
C ILE A 308 46.45 -50.30 -3.53
N LEU A 309 46.99 -49.09 -3.42
CA LEU A 309 48.40 -48.81 -3.68
C LEU A 309 49.33 -49.55 -2.70
N GLN A 310 48.99 -49.58 -1.40
CA GLN A 310 49.73 -50.35 -0.40
C GLN A 310 49.69 -51.85 -0.71
N LEU A 311 48.50 -52.43 -0.97
CA LEU A 311 48.35 -53.84 -1.32
C LEU A 311 49.08 -54.20 -2.62
N SER A 312 49.12 -53.29 -3.59
CA SER A 312 49.92 -53.47 -4.81
C SER A 312 51.43 -53.42 -4.52
N SER A 313 51.88 -52.57 -3.59
CA SER A 313 53.28 -52.52 -3.14
C SER A 313 53.65 -53.80 -2.38
N ASP A 314 52.79 -54.27 -1.48
CA ASP A 314 52.99 -55.50 -0.70
C ASP A 314 52.99 -56.74 -1.61
N LEU A 315 52.12 -56.77 -2.63
CA LEU A 315 52.11 -57.82 -3.65
C LEU A 315 53.40 -57.82 -4.48
N ASN A 316 53.87 -56.65 -4.92
CA ASN A 316 55.14 -56.52 -5.65
C ASN A 316 56.34 -56.93 -4.78
N ALA A 317 56.33 -56.58 -3.48
CA ALA A 317 57.33 -57.05 -2.53
C ALA A 317 57.28 -58.57 -2.34
N LYS A 318 56.09 -59.17 -2.26
CA LYS A 318 55.93 -60.64 -2.18
C LYS A 318 56.33 -61.35 -3.48
N MET A 319 56.10 -60.75 -4.64
CA MET A 319 56.65 -61.25 -5.91
C MET A 319 58.18 -61.22 -5.92
N LEU A 320 58.80 -60.17 -5.35
CA LEU A 320 60.25 -60.08 -5.23
C LEU A 320 60.81 -61.10 -4.21
N ASP A 321 60.12 -61.31 -3.08
CA ASP A 321 60.45 -62.39 -2.12
C ASP A 321 60.35 -63.77 -2.80
N CYS A 322 59.30 -64.01 -3.59
CA CYS A 322 59.14 -65.25 -4.36
C CYS A 322 60.26 -65.45 -5.37
N ALA A 323 60.63 -64.42 -6.14
CA ALA A 323 61.75 -64.51 -7.08
C ALA A 323 63.09 -64.79 -6.36
N GLN A 324 63.35 -64.17 -5.21
CA GLN A 324 64.53 -64.46 -4.38
C GLN A 324 64.51 -65.89 -3.79
N LEU A 325 63.32 -66.43 -3.49
CA LEU A 325 63.16 -67.82 -3.06
C LEU A 325 63.34 -68.80 -4.22
N GLU A 326 62.89 -68.47 -5.43
CA GLU A 326 63.12 -69.26 -6.65
C GLU A 326 64.62 -69.28 -7.00
N ASP A 327 65.30 -68.13 -7.03
CA ASP A 327 66.76 -68.02 -7.12
C ASP A 327 67.45 -68.88 -6.05
N ARG A 328 66.98 -68.83 -4.80
CA ARG A 328 67.56 -69.61 -3.69
C ARG A 328 67.35 -71.12 -3.87
N ILE A 329 66.19 -71.52 -4.39
CA ILE A 329 65.86 -72.91 -4.71
C ILE A 329 66.72 -73.42 -5.87
N GLU A 330 67.06 -72.59 -6.87
CA GLU A 330 68.00 -72.96 -7.93
C GLU A 330 69.47 -73.02 -7.45
N GLN A 331 69.88 -72.13 -6.54
CA GLN A 331 71.21 -72.20 -5.93
C GLN A 331 71.42 -73.39 -4.98
N LEU A 332 70.36 -73.91 -4.33
CA LEU A 332 70.48 -75.02 -3.38
C LEU A 332 71.07 -76.31 -3.99
N PRO A 333 70.62 -76.81 -5.17
CA PRO A 333 71.29 -77.89 -5.89
C PRO A 333 72.75 -77.57 -6.26
N ILE A 334 73.08 -76.32 -6.59
CA ILE A 334 74.45 -75.91 -6.94
C ILE A 334 75.35 -75.97 -5.70
N GLU A 335 74.87 -75.54 -4.54
CA GLU A 335 75.58 -75.65 -3.26
C GLU A 335 75.69 -77.10 -2.78
N ALA A 336 74.62 -77.88 -2.88
CA ALA A 336 74.63 -79.31 -2.55
C ALA A 336 75.62 -80.08 -3.44
N ASN A 337 75.66 -79.81 -4.74
CA ASN A 337 76.62 -80.41 -5.66
C ASN A 337 78.06 -79.94 -5.40
N LYS A 338 78.29 -78.68 -5.02
CA LYS A 338 79.61 -78.19 -4.57
C LYS A 338 80.05 -78.89 -3.27
N ALA A 339 79.13 -79.13 -2.33
CA ALA A 339 79.40 -79.85 -1.08
C ALA A 339 79.69 -81.34 -1.32
N LEU A 340 78.90 -82.01 -2.16
CA LEU A 340 79.17 -83.39 -2.61
C LEU A 340 80.50 -83.49 -3.33
N SER A 341 80.80 -82.59 -4.27
CA SER A 341 82.08 -82.53 -4.98
C SER A 341 83.26 -82.19 -4.05
N LYS A 342 83.01 -81.59 -2.88
CA LYS A 342 84.02 -81.41 -1.83
C LYS A 342 84.21 -82.70 -1.04
N LEU A 343 83.13 -83.30 -0.54
CA LEU A 343 83.18 -84.58 0.19
C LEU A 343 83.81 -85.70 -0.65
N GLN A 344 83.54 -85.75 -1.95
CA GLN A 344 84.17 -86.70 -2.87
C GLN A 344 85.68 -86.45 -2.99
N ARG A 345 86.13 -85.20 -3.19
CA ARG A 345 87.56 -84.89 -3.25
C ARG A 345 88.28 -85.09 -1.90
N ASP A 346 87.59 -84.81 -0.80
CA ASP A 346 88.12 -85.06 0.56
C ASP A 346 88.25 -86.58 0.81
N LEU A 347 87.32 -87.40 0.30
CA LEU A 347 87.38 -88.87 0.31
C LEU A 347 88.50 -89.40 -0.58
N GLU A 348 88.57 -88.97 -1.84
CA GLU A 348 89.64 -89.33 -2.80
C GLU A 348 91.02 -88.98 -2.23
N ALA A 349 91.16 -87.83 -1.57
CA ALA A 349 92.40 -87.44 -0.89
C ALA A 349 92.72 -88.32 0.34
N SER A 350 91.70 -88.78 1.08
CA SER A 350 91.88 -89.70 2.21
C SER A 350 92.26 -91.11 1.73
N GLU A 351 91.70 -91.58 0.62
CA GLU A 351 92.09 -92.83 -0.03
C GLU A 351 93.55 -92.74 -0.55
N LEU A 352 93.93 -91.62 -1.17
CA LEU A 352 95.30 -91.37 -1.60
C LEU A 352 96.28 -91.36 -0.42
N GLN A 353 95.92 -90.73 0.72
CA GLN A 353 96.73 -90.78 1.94
C GLN A 353 96.88 -92.21 2.49
N PHE A 354 95.84 -93.04 2.40
CA PHE A 354 95.92 -94.43 2.85
C PHE A 354 96.86 -95.26 1.95
N VAL A 355 96.83 -95.05 0.64
CA VAL A 355 97.77 -95.66 -0.32
C VAL A 355 99.21 -95.20 -0.05
N ASP A 356 99.43 -93.91 0.24
CA ASP A 356 100.77 -93.40 0.55
C ASP A 356 101.28 -93.89 1.92
N GLN A 357 100.40 -94.05 2.93
CA GLN A 357 100.75 -94.70 4.21
C GLN A 357 101.15 -96.17 4.01
N GLN A 358 100.44 -96.92 3.17
CA GLN A 358 100.85 -98.28 2.80
C GLN A 358 102.22 -98.26 2.11
N ARG A 359 102.43 -97.38 1.12
CA ARG A 359 103.72 -97.24 0.42
C ARG A 359 104.87 -96.89 1.37
N LEU A 360 104.65 -96.02 2.35
CA LEU A 360 105.63 -95.67 3.39
C LEU A 360 105.91 -96.85 4.33
N THR A 361 104.91 -97.66 4.66
CA THR A 361 105.07 -98.88 5.47
C THR A 361 105.88 -99.94 4.72
N ASP A 362 105.59 -100.13 3.43
CA ASP A 362 106.33 -101.02 2.53
C ASP A 362 107.77 -100.53 2.27
N GLN A 363 108.01 -99.22 2.38
CA GLN A 363 109.35 -98.62 2.28
C GLN A 363 110.14 -98.81 3.58
N ALA A 364 109.56 -98.46 4.73
CA ALA A 364 110.20 -98.65 6.05
C ALA A 364 110.56 -100.12 6.32
N THR A 365 109.74 -101.06 5.83
CA THR A 365 110.04 -102.50 5.89
C THR A 365 111.31 -102.87 5.09
N ARG A 366 111.54 -102.26 3.92
CA ARG A 366 112.76 -102.45 3.11
C ARG A 366 113.98 -101.75 3.71
N GLU A 367 113.80 -100.59 4.34
CA GLU A 367 114.88 -99.89 5.05
C GLU A 367 115.35 -100.67 6.29
N LEU A 368 114.43 -101.31 7.04
CA LEU A 368 114.79 -102.24 8.12
C LEU A 368 115.56 -103.48 7.64
N GLU A 369 115.25 -103.99 6.44
CA GLU A 369 116.00 -105.09 5.80
C GLU A 369 117.44 -104.66 5.45
N LEU A 370 117.63 -103.43 4.97
CA LEU A 370 118.95 -102.85 4.72
C LEU A 370 119.74 -102.67 6.03
N VAL A 371 119.15 -102.03 7.05
CA VAL A 371 119.79 -101.79 8.36
C VAL A 371 120.24 -103.11 9.02
N ARG A 372 119.44 -104.18 8.93
CA ARG A 372 119.85 -105.53 9.38
C ARG A 372 121.10 -106.06 8.67
N ASN A 373 121.25 -105.74 7.39
CA ASN A 373 122.42 -106.14 6.62
C ASN A 373 123.65 -105.29 6.99
N GLU A 374 123.51 -104.00 7.27
CA GLU A 374 124.60 -103.16 7.77
C GLU A 374 125.19 -103.71 9.08
N ILE A 375 124.32 -103.99 10.05
CA ILE A 375 124.65 -104.47 11.40
C ILE A 375 125.50 -105.75 11.34
N ASN A 376 125.18 -106.67 10.43
CA ASN A 376 125.95 -107.90 10.25
C ASN A 376 127.38 -107.65 9.77
N THR A 377 127.63 -106.62 8.94
CA THR A 377 128.99 -106.18 8.58
C THR A 377 129.73 -105.53 9.75
N PHE A 378 129.06 -104.67 10.51
CA PHE A 378 129.70 -103.99 11.66
C PHE A 378 130.16 -104.99 12.73
N LYS A 379 129.35 -106.02 13.01
CA LYS A 379 129.66 -107.02 14.03
C LYS A 379 130.99 -107.73 13.78
N THR A 380 131.27 -108.14 12.54
CA THR A 380 132.54 -108.82 12.20
C THR A 380 133.77 -107.93 12.36
N LEU A 381 133.60 -106.60 12.26
CA LEU A 381 134.68 -105.62 12.38
C LEU A 381 134.99 -105.25 13.84
N ILE A 382 134.05 -105.47 14.76
CA ILE A 382 134.25 -105.32 16.22
C ILE A 382 135.14 -106.46 16.74
N GLU A 383 134.84 -107.71 16.35
CA GLU A 383 135.55 -108.94 16.75
C GLU A 383 137.04 -108.99 16.31
N GLU A 384 137.47 -108.08 15.43
CA GLU A 384 138.89 -107.86 15.09
C GLU A 384 139.53 -106.73 15.92
N LYS A 385 138.79 -105.67 16.25
CA LYS A 385 139.29 -104.58 17.11
C LYS A 385 139.54 -105.04 18.55
N GLU A 386 138.64 -105.84 19.11
CA GLU A 386 138.76 -106.33 20.50
C GLU A 386 140.07 -107.10 20.72
N ARG A 387 140.48 -107.92 19.75
CA ARG A 387 141.76 -108.65 19.78
C ARG A 387 143.00 -107.75 19.79
N ARG A 388 142.93 -106.51 19.28
CA ARG A 388 144.03 -105.55 19.36
C ARG A 388 144.01 -104.75 20.67
N HIS A 389 142.83 -104.48 21.22
CA HIS A 389 142.68 -103.67 22.43
C HIS A 389 143.24 -104.36 23.69
N VAL A 390 143.15 -105.69 23.78
CA VAL A 390 143.72 -106.46 24.91
C VAL A 390 145.23 -106.23 25.00
N SER A 391 145.96 -106.35 23.89
CA SER A 391 147.42 -106.21 23.85
C SER A 391 147.95 -104.81 24.22
N LEU A 392 147.09 -103.78 24.21
CA LEU A 392 147.43 -102.41 24.61
C LEU A 392 147.11 -102.12 26.10
N SER A 393 146.28 -102.94 26.74
CA SER A 393 145.83 -102.71 28.12
C SER A 393 146.92 -103.06 29.15
N ASP A 394 147.75 -104.05 28.85
CA ASP A 394 148.81 -104.52 29.76
C ASP A 394 149.95 -103.48 29.87
N GLU A 395 150.32 -102.83 28.76
CA GLU A 395 151.31 -101.74 28.76
C GLU A 395 150.80 -100.49 29.51
N LEU A 396 149.53 -100.14 29.30
CA LEU A 396 148.89 -98.97 29.93
C LEU A 396 148.86 -99.08 31.47
N THR A 397 148.82 -100.29 32.00
CA THR A 397 148.83 -100.55 33.45
C THR A 397 150.14 -100.10 34.10
N GLN A 398 151.30 -100.36 33.49
CA GLN A 398 152.61 -99.97 34.06
C GLN A 398 152.87 -98.45 34.00
N MET A 399 152.28 -97.74 33.02
CA MET A 399 152.35 -96.28 32.94
C MET A 399 151.50 -95.59 34.02
N THR A 400 150.44 -96.25 34.50
CA THR A 400 149.45 -95.63 35.38
C THR A 400 150.00 -95.39 36.80
N GLU A 401 150.79 -96.31 37.36
CA GLU A 401 151.37 -96.14 38.72
C GLU A 401 152.25 -94.88 38.84
N ARG A 402 153.02 -94.54 37.79
CA ARG A 402 153.92 -93.37 37.80
C ARG A 402 153.22 -92.01 37.65
N LEU A 403 151.96 -91.98 37.24
CA LEU A 403 151.21 -90.72 37.11
C LEU A 403 150.52 -90.30 38.41
N SER A 404 150.32 -91.22 39.35
CA SER A 404 149.59 -90.96 40.60
C SER A 404 150.28 -89.91 41.47
N GLU A 405 151.60 -90.02 41.68
CA GLU A 405 152.38 -89.16 42.58
C GLU A 405 152.43 -87.67 42.15
N LEU A 406 152.12 -87.38 40.88
CA LEU A 406 152.20 -86.04 40.29
C LEU A 406 150.85 -85.31 40.29
N ALA A 407 149.74 -86.00 40.53
CA ALA A 407 148.40 -85.40 40.55
C ALA A 407 148.12 -84.65 41.86
N ASP A 408 148.45 -85.27 43.01
CA ASP A 408 148.09 -84.79 44.36
C ASP A 408 148.56 -83.35 44.66
N ILE A 409 149.71 -82.94 44.11
CA ILE A 409 150.27 -81.59 44.30
C ILE A 409 149.47 -80.53 43.51
N ASN A 410 148.88 -80.90 42.38
CA ASN A 410 148.18 -79.99 41.48
C ASN A 410 146.73 -79.72 41.94
N GLU A 411 146.09 -80.69 42.59
CA GLU A 411 144.74 -80.61 43.16
C GLU A 411 144.59 -79.40 44.10
N SER A 412 145.60 -79.14 44.94
CA SER A 412 145.53 -78.13 46.02
C SER A 412 145.31 -76.69 45.54
N TYR A 413 145.90 -76.29 44.40
CA TYR A 413 145.78 -74.91 43.89
C TYR A 413 144.49 -74.68 43.09
N ILE A 414 143.83 -75.74 42.62
CA ILE A 414 142.58 -75.64 41.84
C ILE A 414 141.39 -75.30 42.76
N ASN A 415 141.45 -75.68 44.03
CA ASN A 415 140.35 -75.52 44.98
C ASN A 415 140.10 -74.05 45.39
N GLU A 416 141.14 -73.26 45.74
CA GLU A 416 140.97 -71.83 46.08
C GLU A 416 140.43 -71.00 44.88
N LEU A 417 140.87 -71.34 43.67
CA LEU A 417 140.49 -70.63 42.43
C LEU A 417 139.04 -70.92 42.02
N THR A 418 138.48 -72.08 42.41
CA THR A 418 137.10 -72.45 42.08
C THR A 418 136.10 -71.90 43.09
N GLU A 419 136.41 -71.90 44.39
CA GLU A 419 135.52 -71.35 45.43
C GLU A 419 135.30 -69.83 45.27
N THR A 420 136.39 -69.07 45.04
CA THR A 420 136.32 -67.61 44.81
C THR A 420 135.47 -67.25 43.58
N LYS A 421 135.57 -68.05 42.51
CA LYS A 421 134.85 -67.84 41.26
C LYS A 421 133.36 -68.21 41.35
N LEU A 422 133.01 -69.22 42.15
CA LEU A 422 131.62 -69.61 42.42
C LEU A 422 130.85 -68.48 43.11
N LYS A 423 131.45 -67.89 44.15
CA LYS A 423 130.79 -66.91 45.02
C LYS A 423 130.33 -65.65 44.26
N HIS A 424 131.21 -65.10 43.43
CA HIS A 424 130.92 -63.89 42.65
C HIS A 424 129.89 -64.14 41.52
N SER A 425 129.80 -65.38 41.02
CA SER A 425 128.80 -65.77 40.03
C SER A 425 127.38 -65.87 40.61
N GLN A 426 127.25 -66.06 41.93
CA GLN A 426 125.95 -66.07 42.61
C GLN A 426 125.43 -64.63 42.84
N GLU A 427 126.29 -63.73 43.31
CA GLU A 427 125.94 -62.32 43.58
C GLU A 427 125.39 -61.60 42.33
N ILE A 428 125.99 -61.85 41.16
CA ILE A 428 125.52 -61.29 39.87
C ILE A 428 124.14 -61.86 39.49
N LYS A 429 123.86 -63.13 39.81
CA LYS A 429 122.57 -63.76 39.51
C LYS A 429 121.47 -63.18 40.39
N ASP A 430 121.70 -63.12 41.70
CA ASP A 430 120.70 -62.63 42.67
C ASP A 430 120.33 -61.16 42.39
N GLN A 431 121.29 -60.37 41.89
CA GLN A 431 121.06 -59.00 41.45
C GLN A 431 120.32 -58.88 40.11
N ALA A 432 120.49 -59.84 39.19
CA ALA A 432 119.74 -59.90 37.93
C ALA A 432 118.26 -60.29 38.17
N ASP A 433 118.03 -61.34 38.96
CA ASP A 433 116.69 -61.82 39.34
C ASP A 433 115.87 -60.67 39.99
N ALA A 434 116.50 -59.85 40.83
CA ALA A 434 115.88 -58.68 41.47
C ALA A 434 115.47 -57.57 40.48
N TYR A 435 116.26 -57.32 39.42
CA TYR A 435 115.90 -56.33 38.40
C TYR A 435 114.78 -56.82 37.48
N GLU A 436 114.67 -58.12 37.21
CA GLU A 436 113.59 -58.65 36.37
C GLU A 436 112.21 -58.46 37.03
N ILE A 437 112.11 -58.63 38.35
CA ILE A 437 110.87 -58.37 39.10
C ILE A 437 110.38 -56.93 38.91
N VAL A 438 111.26 -55.93 39.07
CA VAL A 438 110.91 -54.51 38.91
C VAL A 438 110.47 -54.19 37.47
N VAL A 439 111.07 -54.84 36.47
CA VAL A 439 110.65 -54.72 35.06
C VAL A 439 109.26 -55.33 34.83
N GLN A 440 108.91 -56.41 35.51
CA GLN A 440 107.57 -57.01 35.44
C GLN A 440 106.50 -56.11 36.08
N GLU A 441 106.74 -55.57 37.28
CA GLU A 441 105.80 -54.64 37.96
C GLU A 441 105.51 -53.37 37.16
N LEU A 442 106.55 -52.78 36.55
CA LEU A 442 106.41 -51.61 35.66
C LEU A 442 105.62 -51.96 34.39
N LYS A 443 105.79 -53.18 33.86
CA LYS A 443 105.08 -53.66 32.67
C LYS A 443 103.60 -53.93 32.95
N GLU A 444 103.25 -54.48 34.12
CA GLU A 444 101.84 -54.60 34.55
C GLU A 444 101.19 -53.22 34.75
N SER A 445 101.91 -52.30 35.40
CA SER A 445 101.45 -50.92 35.60
C SER A 445 101.17 -50.20 34.26
N LEU A 446 102.06 -50.36 33.28
CA LEU A 446 101.91 -49.81 31.93
C LEU A 446 100.73 -50.46 31.17
N ASN A 447 100.57 -51.78 31.27
CA ASN A 447 99.44 -52.50 30.66
C ASN A 447 98.10 -52.00 31.22
N LYS A 448 98.00 -51.82 32.54
CA LYS A 448 96.80 -51.30 33.21
C LYS A 448 96.45 -49.89 32.73
N ALA A 449 97.42 -48.98 32.73
CA ALA A 449 97.24 -47.63 32.21
C ALA A 449 96.82 -47.60 30.72
N SER A 450 97.33 -48.53 29.91
CA SER A 450 96.92 -48.68 28.52
C SER A 450 95.46 -49.15 28.38
N VAL A 451 94.99 -50.06 29.24
CA VAL A 451 93.58 -50.50 29.25
C VAL A 451 92.68 -49.32 29.64
N ASP A 452 92.98 -48.63 30.73
CA ASP A 452 92.21 -47.47 31.21
C ASP A 452 92.10 -46.38 30.13
N PHE A 453 93.20 -46.09 29.41
CA PHE A 453 93.20 -45.14 28.30
C PHE A 453 92.32 -45.59 27.12
N THR A 454 92.35 -46.87 26.74
CA THR A 454 91.46 -47.37 25.68
C THR A 454 89.98 -47.33 26.07
N GLN A 455 89.66 -47.59 27.34
CA GLN A 455 88.28 -47.52 27.84
C GLN A 455 87.78 -46.07 27.93
N LEU A 456 88.63 -45.13 28.38
CA LEU A 456 88.33 -43.70 28.37
C LEU A 456 88.08 -43.18 26.95
N LYS A 457 88.92 -43.58 25.98
CA LYS A 457 88.75 -43.25 24.56
C LYS A 457 87.44 -43.80 24.00
N SER A 458 87.12 -45.08 24.27
CA SER A 458 85.83 -45.71 23.92
C SER A 458 84.64 -44.87 24.40
N ASN A 459 84.68 -44.43 25.66
CA ASN A 459 83.58 -43.68 26.26
C ASN A 459 83.47 -42.26 25.68
N SER A 460 84.61 -41.61 25.40
CA SER A 460 84.64 -40.31 24.70
C SER A 460 84.08 -40.39 23.28
N GLU A 461 84.39 -41.46 22.52
CA GLU A 461 83.86 -41.64 21.17
C GLU A 461 82.36 -41.95 21.15
N LYS A 462 81.86 -42.69 22.16
CA LYS A 462 80.41 -42.90 22.35
C LYS A 462 79.69 -41.59 22.64
N LEU A 463 80.15 -40.84 23.65
CA LEU A 463 79.56 -39.56 24.04
C LEU A 463 79.54 -38.55 22.88
N HIS A 464 80.61 -38.51 22.07
CA HIS A 464 80.66 -37.64 20.91
C HIS A 464 79.65 -38.03 19.82
N LYS A 465 79.47 -39.33 19.55
CA LYS A 465 78.45 -39.83 18.60
C LYS A 465 77.02 -39.56 19.08
N GLU A 466 76.75 -39.75 20.37
CA GLU A 466 75.47 -39.45 21.01
C GLU A 466 75.15 -37.94 20.94
N THR A 467 76.14 -37.08 21.22
CA THR A 467 76.02 -35.63 21.05
C THR A 467 75.74 -35.25 19.59
N LEU A 468 76.39 -35.92 18.62
CA LEU A 468 76.19 -35.65 17.19
C LEU A 468 74.77 -36.01 16.73
N LEU A 469 74.21 -37.10 17.26
CA LEU A 469 72.81 -37.50 17.01
C LEU A 469 71.83 -36.47 17.58
N GLN A 470 72.00 -36.06 18.85
CA GLN A 470 71.14 -35.04 19.47
C GLN A 470 71.20 -33.69 18.73
N VAL A 471 72.38 -33.28 18.24
CA VAL A 471 72.52 -32.08 17.40
C VAL A 471 71.80 -32.25 16.05
N SER A 472 71.83 -33.44 15.46
CA SER A 472 71.14 -33.74 14.21
C SER A 472 69.61 -33.68 14.37
N GLU A 473 69.06 -34.30 15.42
CA GLU A 473 67.63 -34.25 15.75
C GLU A 473 67.14 -32.81 16.03
N LEU A 474 67.95 -32.00 16.73
CA LEU A 474 67.63 -30.60 16.99
C LEU A 474 67.70 -29.74 15.71
N GLN A 475 68.62 -30.06 14.81
CA GLN A 475 68.73 -29.38 13.52
C GLN A 475 67.57 -29.74 12.58
N GLU A 476 67.10 -30.99 12.59
CA GLU A 476 65.92 -31.44 11.84
C GLU A 476 64.63 -30.76 12.37
N LYS A 477 64.41 -30.77 13.69
CA LYS A 477 63.31 -30.02 14.34
C LYS A 477 63.35 -28.52 14.03
N LEU A 478 64.55 -27.92 13.95
CA LEU A 478 64.70 -26.52 13.57
C LEU A 478 64.29 -26.26 12.11
N ILE A 479 64.62 -27.16 11.18
CA ILE A 479 64.20 -27.08 9.77
C ILE A 479 62.66 -27.22 9.67
N GLU A 480 62.08 -28.17 10.40
CA GLU A 480 60.63 -28.37 10.48
C GLU A 480 59.91 -27.11 11.01
N MET A 481 60.36 -26.54 12.12
CA MET A 481 59.80 -25.30 12.69
C MET A 481 59.92 -24.09 11.73
N VAL A 482 61.01 -23.98 10.97
CA VAL A 482 61.19 -22.92 9.97
C VAL A 482 60.25 -23.12 8.77
N SER A 483 60.07 -24.37 8.31
CA SER A 483 59.10 -24.73 7.27
C SER A 483 57.68 -24.39 7.71
N HIS A 484 57.28 -24.80 8.92
CA HIS A 484 55.98 -24.49 9.51
C HIS A 484 55.72 -22.97 9.58
N ARG A 485 56.70 -22.17 10.03
CA ARG A 485 56.57 -20.70 10.01
C ARG A 485 56.40 -20.15 8.60
N SER A 486 57.17 -20.63 7.62
CA SER A 486 57.06 -20.19 6.23
C SER A 486 55.64 -20.44 5.68
N ASN A 487 55.07 -21.61 5.97
CA ASN A 487 53.71 -21.97 5.58
C ASN A 487 52.65 -21.08 6.27
N GLN A 488 52.84 -20.74 7.54
CA GLN A 488 51.97 -19.78 8.25
C GLN A 488 52.08 -18.37 7.68
N GLU A 489 53.28 -17.88 7.36
CA GLU A 489 53.49 -16.56 6.74
C GLU A 489 52.91 -16.48 5.32
N GLU A 490 52.89 -17.59 4.56
CA GLU A 490 52.15 -17.67 3.30
C GLU A 490 50.64 -17.68 3.51
N LEU A 491 50.12 -18.47 4.45
CA LEU A 491 48.69 -18.51 4.75
C LEU A 491 48.15 -17.13 5.15
N ILE A 492 48.88 -16.40 5.98
CA ILE A 492 48.55 -15.01 6.38
C ILE A 492 48.53 -14.08 5.15
N LYS A 493 49.45 -14.22 4.19
CA LYS A 493 49.45 -13.44 2.95
C LYS A 493 48.26 -13.79 2.05
N ARG A 494 47.92 -15.08 1.91
CA ARG A 494 46.76 -15.54 1.12
C ARG A 494 45.46 -14.98 1.71
N LEU A 495 45.26 -15.12 3.03
CA LEU A 495 44.09 -14.57 3.75
C LEU A 495 44.04 -13.03 3.67
N GLY A 496 45.18 -12.35 3.76
CA GLY A 496 45.26 -10.89 3.60
C GLY A 496 44.80 -10.43 2.21
N ASN A 497 45.26 -11.10 1.16
CA ASN A 497 44.84 -10.84 -0.21
C ASN A 497 43.33 -11.14 -0.40
N GLU A 498 42.85 -12.26 0.14
CA GLU A 498 41.43 -12.66 0.07
C GLU A 498 40.51 -11.66 0.78
N ILE A 499 40.91 -11.14 1.94
CA ILE A 499 40.19 -10.07 2.64
C ILE A 499 40.20 -8.78 1.81
N GLN A 500 41.32 -8.41 1.19
CA GLN A 500 41.42 -7.23 0.34
C GLN A 500 40.53 -7.35 -0.92
N GLU A 501 40.52 -8.52 -1.57
CA GLU A 501 39.67 -8.81 -2.73
C GLU A 501 38.19 -8.80 -2.36
N LYS A 502 37.80 -9.46 -1.26
CA LYS A 502 36.43 -9.41 -0.72
C LYS A 502 36.00 -7.98 -0.38
N THR A 503 36.88 -7.18 0.22
CA THR A 503 36.60 -5.77 0.55
C THR A 503 36.35 -4.95 -0.72
N HIS A 504 37.19 -5.11 -1.75
CA HIS A 504 37.00 -4.41 -3.02
C HIS A 504 35.71 -4.85 -3.74
N ASN A 505 35.42 -6.15 -3.76
CA ASN A 505 34.18 -6.69 -4.34
C ASN A 505 32.93 -6.16 -3.62
N PHE A 506 32.94 -6.03 -2.28
CA PHE A 506 31.85 -5.38 -1.55
C PHE A 506 31.74 -3.88 -1.85
N GLU A 507 32.85 -3.16 -2.05
CA GLU A 507 32.82 -1.74 -2.38
C GLU A 507 32.21 -1.49 -3.78
N GLU A 508 32.58 -2.30 -4.78
CA GLU A 508 32.02 -2.21 -6.14
C GLU A 508 30.55 -2.66 -6.21
N GLU A 509 30.17 -3.72 -5.48
CA GLU A 509 28.76 -4.14 -5.41
C GLU A 509 27.89 -3.08 -4.70
N LEU A 510 28.41 -2.42 -3.66
CA LEU A 510 27.69 -1.34 -2.97
C LEU A 510 27.52 -0.10 -3.88
N LYS A 511 28.55 0.27 -4.67
CA LYS A 511 28.42 1.28 -5.74
C LYS A 511 27.35 0.89 -6.76
N ARG A 512 27.37 -0.36 -7.22
CA ARG A 512 26.40 -0.90 -8.20
C ARG A 512 24.97 -0.85 -7.69
N GLN A 513 24.74 -1.22 -6.44
CA GLN A 513 23.41 -1.14 -5.80
C GLN A 513 22.96 0.32 -5.63
N GLN A 514 23.88 1.23 -5.28
CA GLN A 514 23.59 2.66 -5.17
C GLN A 514 23.23 3.28 -6.54
N GLU A 515 23.93 2.91 -7.61
CA GLU A 515 23.61 3.32 -8.99
C GLU A 515 22.29 2.73 -9.48
N GLN A 516 22.01 1.45 -9.21
CA GLN A 516 20.71 0.83 -9.52
C GLN A 516 19.55 1.53 -8.79
N LEU A 517 19.71 1.88 -7.52
CA LEU A 517 18.70 2.60 -6.75
C LEU A 517 18.48 4.02 -7.30
N ALA A 518 19.55 4.75 -7.64
CA ALA A 518 19.46 6.06 -8.27
C ALA A 518 18.70 6.01 -9.61
N ASN A 519 19.02 5.04 -10.46
CA ASN A 519 18.35 4.83 -11.74
C ASN A 519 16.86 4.46 -11.57
N GLN A 520 16.51 3.62 -10.58
CA GLN A 520 15.11 3.33 -10.25
C GLN A 520 14.35 4.56 -9.74
N MET A 521 14.97 5.38 -8.89
CA MET A 521 14.37 6.63 -8.40
C MET A 521 14.16 7.62 -9.54
N GLN A 522 15.11 7.75 -10.47
CA GLN A 522 14.97 8.61 -11.65
C GLN A 522 13.84 8.14 -12.57
N MET A 523 13.75 6.84 -12.85
CA MET A 523 12.66 6.28 -13.65
C MET A 523 11.28 6.58 -13.02
N LYS A 524 11.10 6.30 -11.71
CA LYS A 524 9.86 6.60 -11.00
C LYS A 524 9.52 8.10 -10.97
N ALA A 525 10.52 8.97 -10.85
CA ALA A 525 10.29 10.42 -10.95
C ALA A 525 9.76 10.81 -12.34
N THR A 526 10.34 10.29 -13.43
CA THR A 526 9.85 10.56 -14.79
C THR A 526 8.48 9.95 -15.08
N GLU A 527 8.18 8.78 -14.50
CA GLU A 527 6.87 8.12 -14.61
C GLU A 527 5.78 8.97 -13.95
N VAL A 528 5.99 9.40 -12.70
CA VAL A 528 5.09 10.29 -11.96
C VAL A 528 4.94 11.65 -12.67
N GLU A 529 5.99 12.20 -13.28
CA GLU A 529 5.87 13.42 -14.08
C GLU A 529 5.03 13.21 -15.36
N SER A 530 5.14 12.04 -15.99
CA SER A 530 4.31 11.66 -17.16
C SER A 530 2.84 11.45 -16.80
N GLU A 531 2.56 10.93 -15.60
CA GLU A 531 1.22 10.69 -15.09
C GLU A 531 0.56 12.01 -14.68
N ASN A 532 1.27 12.88 -13.95
CA ASN A 532 0.79 14.23 -13.65
C ASN A 532 0.47 15.04 -14.92
N LYS A 533 1.24 14.89 -16.00
CA LYS A 533 0.95 15.53 -17.30
C LYS A 533 -0.32 14.96 -17.95
N ARG A 534 -0.54 13.64 -17.91
CA ARG A 534 -1.78 13.00 -18.39
C ARG A 534 -2.98 13.46 -17.58
N ASN A 535 -2.88 13.42 -16.25
CA ASN A 535 -3.94 13.81 -15.32
C ASN A 535 -4.30 15.31 -15.48
N ALA A 536 -3.33 16.19 -15.74
CA ALA A 536 -3.59 17.61 -16.01
C ALA A 536 -4.41 17.81 -17.30
N VAL A 537 -4.12 17.06 -18.36
CA VAL A 537 -4.90 17.09 -19.62
C VAL A 537 -6.30 16.53 -19.42
N GLU A 538 -6.44 15.44 -18.66
CA GLU A 538 -7.75 14.87 -18.33
C GLU A 538 -8.60 15.80 -17.48
N ILE A 539 -8.03 16.44 -16.45
CA ILE A 539 -8.71 17.49 -15.65
C ILE A 539 -9.15 18.66 -16.53
N GLN A 540 -8.33 19.09 -17.50
CA GLN A 540 -8.70 20.15 -18.45
C GLN A 540 -9.86 19.71 -19.37
N LYS A 541 -9.87 18.46 -19.84
CA LYS A 541 -10.97 17.88 -20.62
C LYS A 541 -12.26 17.82 -19.79
N LEU A 542 -12.22 17.21 -18.61
CA LEU A 542 -13.38 17.09 -17.70
C LEU A 542 -13.93 18.46 -17.30
N LYS A 543 -13.08 19.46 -17.06
CA LYS A 543 -13.49 20.84 -16.79
C LYS A 543 -14.23 21.46 -17.99
N SER A 544 -13.80 21.15 -19.22
CA SER A 544 -14.44 21.65 -20.45
C SER A 544 -15.81 20.99 -20.66
N GLU A 545 -15.90 19.67 -20.49
CA GLU A 545 -17.17 18.91 -20.54
C GLU A 545 -18.15 19.36 -19.44
N LEU A 546 -17.66 19.69 -18.25
CA LEU A 546 -18.47 20.25 -17.16
C LEU A 546 -18.99 21.67 -17.50
N GLU A 547 -18.18 22.50 -18.15
CA GLU A 547 -18.63 23.85 -18.59
C GLU A 547 -19.70 23.75 -19.69
N GLU A 548 -19.57 22.80 -20.62
CA GLU A 548 -20.58 22.51 -21.64
C GLU A 548 -21.88 21.95 -21.02
N ARG A 549 -21.77 20.99 -20.09
CA ARG A 549 -22.89 20.49 -19.28
C ARG A 549 -23.63 21.61 -18.56
N ASN A 550 -22.90 22.55 -17.95
CA ASN A 550 -23.48 23.68 -17.24
C ASN A 550 -24.21 24.67 -18.18
N LYS A 551 -23.67 24.92 -19.39
CA LYS A 551 -24.35 25.72 -20.42
C LYS A 551 -25.66 25.04 -20.88
N ALA A 552 -25.62 23.73 -21.13
CA ALA A 552 -26.80 22.96 -21.49
C ALA A 552 -27.86 22.93 -20.36
N PHE A 553 -27.41 22.80 -19.10
CA PHE A 553 -28.29 22.84 -17.92
C PHE A 553 -28.95 24.22 -17.74
N LYS A 554 -28.19 25.32 -17.90
CA LYS A 554 -28.78 26.67 -17.83
C LYS A 554 -29.83 26.87 -18.93
N ALA A 555 -29.55 26.47 -20.17
CA ALA A 555 -30.53 26.53 -21.26
C ALA A 555 -31.80 25.68 -21.00
N GLN A 556 -31.69 24.56 -20.29
CA GLN A 556 -32.86 23.79 -19.83
C GLN A 556 -33.61 24.51 -18.70
N GLN A 557 -32.91 25.16 -17.76
CA GLN A 557 -33.53 25.96 -16.70
C GLN A 557 -34.29 27.16 -17.28
N ASP A 558 -33.69 27.90 -18.22
CA ASP A 558 -34.31 29.06 -18.88
C ASP A 558 -35.57 28.64 -19.66
N LYS A 559 -35.52 27.47 -20.31
CA LYS A 559 -36.69 26.88 -20.98
C LYS A 559 -37.79 26.44 -20.00
N LEU A 560 -37.43 25.96 -18.81
CA LEU A 560 -38.40 25.62 -17.77
C LEU A 560 -39.06 26.88 -17.18
N GLU A 561 -38.29 27.94 -16.96
CA GLU A 561 -38.76 29.24 -16.46
C GLU A 561 -39.71 29.91 -17.47
N TYR A 562 -39.42 29.80 -18.78
CA TYR A 562 -40.36 30.15 -19.85
C TYR A 562 -41.67 29.34 -19.76
N LEU A 563 -41.59 28.01 -19.59
CA LEU A 563 -42.79 27.15 -19.53
C LEU A 563 -43.63 27.36 -18.27
N ILE A 564 -43.03 27.74 -17.14
CA ILE A 564 -43.74 28.15 -15.93
C ILE A 564 -44.48 29.47 -16.17
N SER A 565 -43.83 30.43 -16.83
CA SER A 565 -44.43 31.72 -17.20
C SER A 565 -45.62 31.53 -18.16
N ASP A 566 -45.45 30.70 -19.20
CA ASP A 566 -46.50 30.32 -20.16
C ASP A 566 -47.69 29.67 -19.44
N HIS A 567 -47.43 28.67 -18.58
CA HIS A 567 -48.44 28.03 -17.74
C HIS A 567 -49.23 29.02 -16.87
N ASP A 568 -48.57 29.97 -16.21
CA ASP A 568 -49.26 30.93 -15.34
C ASP A 568 -50.02 32.02 -16.12
N THR A 569 -49.62 32.36 -17.36
CA THR A 569 -50.49 33.14 -18.25
C THR A 569 -51.72 32.34 -18.67
N LEU A 570 -51.57 31.06 -19.01
CA LEU A 570 -52.66 30.17 -19.41
C LEU A 570 -53.68 29.97 -18.28
N LYS A 571 -53.18 29.77 -17.06
CA LYS A 571 -53.96 29.68 -15.82
C LYS A 571 -54.71 30.99 -15.52
N SER A 572 -54.10 32.15 -15.79
CA SER A 572 -54.77 33.45 -15.66
C SER A 572 -55.90 33.61 -16.68
N ALA A 573 -55.70 33.22 -17.94
CA ALA A 573 -56.76 33.19 -18.94
C ALA A 573 -57.92 32.25 -18.54
N ILE A 574 -57.62 31.08 -17.96
CA ILE A 574 -58.64 30.15 -17.43
C ILE A 574 -59.45 30.79 -16.28
N ILE A 575 -58.81 31.53 -15.38
CA ILE A 575 -59.50 32.23 -14.29
C ILE A 575 -60.45 33.31 -14.83
N ASN A 576 -60.00 34.08 -15.83
CA ASN A 576 -60.83 35.11 -16.47
C ASN A 576 -62.05 34.48 -17.18
N LEU A 577 -61.85 33.41 -17.96
CA LEU A 577 -62.95 32.68 -18.62
C LEU A 577 -63.95 32.07 -17.61
N GLN A 578 -63.49 31.67 -16.42
CA GLN A 578 -64.37 31.23 -15.33
C GLN A 578 -65.13 32.37 -14.65
N ALA A 579 -64.57 33.59 -14.64
CA ALA A 579 -65.26 34.78 -14.16
C ALA A 579 -66.35 35.24 -15.16
N GLU A 580 -66.00 35.39 -16.43
CA GLU A 580 -66.94 35.70 -17.54
C GLU A 580 -68.10 34.69 -17.57
N LYS A 581 -67.81 33.39 -17.43
CA LYS A 581 -68.84 32.36 -17.35
C LYS A 581 -69.82 32.61 -16.19
N LYS A 582 -69.33 32.93 -14.98
CA LYS A 582 -70.18 33.18 -13.80
C LYS A 582 -70.99 34.45 -13.94
N GLU A 583 -70.41 35.49 -14.55
CA GLU A 583 -71.11 36.73 -14.89
C GLU A 583 -72.30 36.43 -15.81
N ILE A 584 -72.06 35.75 -16.93
CA ILE A 584 -73.10 35.30 -17.88
C ILE A 584 -74.16 34.40 -17.22
N GLU A 585 -73.77 33.47 -16.34
CA GLU A 585 -74.72 32.63 -15.57
C GLU A 585 -75.61 33.47 -14.63
N SER A 586 -75.06 34.55 -14.05
CA SER A 586 -75.80 35.49 -13.18
C SER A 586 -76.70 36.45 -13.95
N GLU A 587 -76.25 36.96 -15.11
CA GLU A 587 -77.05 37.77 -16.04
C GLU A 587 -78.24 36.95 -16.56
N LEU A 588 -77.98 35.72 -17.02
CA LEU A 588 -79.01 34.82 -17.55
C LEU A 588 -80.02 34.40 -16.47
N SER A 589 -79.60 34.28 -15.21
CA SER A 589 -80.51 34.07 -14.08
C SER A 589 -81.36 35.32 -13.80
N THR A 590 -80.75 36.51 -13.81
CA THR A 590 -81.43 37.79 -13.61
C THR A 590 -82.44 38.08 -14.73
N ALA A 591 -82.08 37.79 -15.98
CA ALA A 591 -82.94 37.91 -17.15
C ALA A 591 -84.14 36.97 -17.07
N LYS A 592 -83.94 35.71 -16.64
CA LYS A 592 -85.04 34.75 -16.40
C LYS A 592 -86.02 35.24 -15.33
N VAL A 593 -85.54 35.84 -14.25
CA VAL A 593 -86.40 36.43 -13.20
C VAL A 593 -87.21 37.58 -13.77
N LYS A 594 -86.56 38.60 -14.36
CA LYS A 594 -87.24 39.75 -14.97
C LYS A 594 -88.26 39.35 -16.04
N PHE A 595 -87.92 38.37 -16.88
CA PHE A 595 -88.83 37.85 -17.90
C PHE A 595 -90.05 37.15 -17.29
N SER A 596 -89.89 36.45 -16.16
CA SER A 596 -90.98 35.81 -15.42
C SER A 596 -91.88 36.83 -14.71
N GLU A 597 -91.29 37.89 -14.14
CA GLU A 597 -92.01 39.01 -13.53
C GLU A 597 -92.85 39.77 -14.57
N GLU A 598 -92.27 40.06 -15.75
CA GLU A 598 -92.98 40.69 -16.87
C GLU A 598 -94.12 39.81 -17.39
N LEU A 599 -93.91 38.49 -17.52
CA LEU A 599 -94.96 37.54 -17.91
C LEU A 599 -96.13 37.53 -16.92
N GLN A 600 -95.84 37.58 -15.62
CA GLN A 600 -96.86 37.65 -14.57
C GLN A 600 -97.56 39.02 -14.56
N SER A 601 -96.83 40.12 -14.75
CA SER A 601 -97.38 41.47 -14.90
C SER A 601 -98.34 41.58 -16.09
N GLN A 602 -97.97 41.04 -17.26
CA GLN A 602 -98.84 41.03 -18.44
C GLN A 602 -100.09 40.18 -18.22
N LYS A 603 -99.95 39.01 -17.58
CA LYS A 603 -101.06 38.14 -17.19
C LYS A 603 -102.04 38.83 -16.23
N ASP A 604 -101.53 39.54 -15.22
CA ASP A 604 -102.39 40.21 -14.24
C ASP A 604 -103.07 41.46 -14.83
N ASN A 605 -102.39 42.19 -15.73
CA ASN A 605 -103.01 43.24 -16.54
C ASN A 605 -104.11 42.70 -17.47
N LEU A 606 -103.93 41.52 -18.06
CA LEU A 606 -104.96 40.84 -18.85
C LEU A 606 -106.14 40.40 -17.99
N MET A 607 -105.89 39.79 -16.82
CA MET A 607 -106.95 39.43 -15.85
C MET A 607 -107.77 40.64 -15.40
N LYS A 608 -107.10 41.78 -15.16
CA LYS A 608 -107.75 43.04 -14.81
C LYS A 608 -108.63 43.56 -15.96
N LYS A 609 -108.14 43.56 -17.20
CA LYS A 609 -108.94 43.91 -18.40
C LYS A 609 -110.12 42.97 -18.61
N VAL A 610 -109.96 41.66 -18.38
CA VAL A 610 -111.08 40.70 -18.44
C VAL A 610 -112.14 41.04 -17.38
N SER A 611 -111.73 41.31 -16.15
CA SER A 611 -112.65 41.71 -15.07
C SER A 611 -113.36 43.04 -15.36
N GLU A 612 -112.67 44.01 -15.96
CA GLU A 612 -113.25 45.29 -16.40
C GLU A 612 -114.27 45.10 -17.53
N LEU A 613 -113.97 44.25 -18.51
CA LEU A 613 -114.88 43.89 -19.60
C LEU A 613 -116.10 43.09 -19.11
N GLU A 614 -115.92 42.16 -18.17
CA GLU A 614 -117.04 41.46 -17.53
C GLU A 614 -117.98 42.42 -16.78
N LEU A 615 -117.44 43.48 -16.17
CA LEU A 615 -118.22 44.49 -15.45
C LEU A 615 -118.96 45.42 -16.42
N GLU A 616 -118.33 45.82 -17.53
CA GLU A 616 -119.00 46.55 -18.61
C GLU A 616 -120.07 45.71 -19.30
N ILE A 617 -119.84 44.41 -19.52
CA ILE A 617 -120.86 43.48 -20.03
C ILE A 617 -122.04 43.43 -19.06
N LYS A 618 -121.83 43.21 -17.76
CA LYS A 618 -122.91 43.20 -16.74
C LYS A 618 -123.67 44.53 -16.67
N ARG A 619 -122.98 45.67 -16.86
CA ARG A 619 -123.59 47.00 -16.99
C ARG A 619 -124.46 47.10 -18.24
N LYS A 620 -123.96 46.65 -19.40
CA LYS A 620 -124.70 46.65 -20.67
C LYS A 620 -125.86 45.67 -20.66
N GLU A 621 -125.76 44.54 -19.97
CA GLU A 621 -126.85 43.59 -19.73
C GLU A 621 -127.96 44.22 -18.86
N THR A 622 -127.59 44.97 -17.80
CA THR A 622 -128.59 45.66 -16.97
C THR A 622 -129.25 46.83 -17.70
N GLU A 623 -128.49 47.63 -18.45
CA GLU A 623 -129.00 48.67 -19.35
C GLU A 623 -129.94 48.09 -20.42
N LEU A 624 -129.60 46.94 -21.01
CA LEU A 624 -130.49 46.21 -21.93
C LEU A 624 -131.78 45.73 -21.25
N ILE A 625 -131.70 45.23 -20.01
CA ILE A 625 -132.88 44.81 -19.23
C ILE A 625 -133.76 46.02 -18.88
N GLU A 626 -133.19 47.19 -18.63
CA GLU A 626 -133.93 48.42 -18.36
C GLU A 626 -134.56 48.99 -19.64
N LEU A 627 -133.85 49.00 -20.77
CA LEU A 627 -134.41 49.36 -22.08
C LEU A 627 -135.48 48.36 -22.55
N GLU A 628 -135.31 47.06 -22.27
CA GLU A 628 -136.32 46.03 -22.54
C GLU A 628 -137.56 46.25 -21.65
N ARG A 629 -137.41 46.65 -20.38
CA ARG A 629 -138.52 47.07 -19.51
C ARG A 629 -139.20 48.35 -19.99
N GLU A 630 -138.44 49.36 -20.41
CA GLU A 630 -138.99 50.63 -20.91
C GLU A 630 -139.74 50.42 -22.23
N LYS A 631 -139.15 49.69 -23.18
CA LYS A 631 -139.82 49.23 -24.40
C LYS A 631 -141.08 48.42 -24.08
N ASN A 632 -141.07 47.54 -23.08
CA ASN A 632 -142.25 46.77 -22.69
C ASN A 632 -143.33 47.63 -22.00
N ASN A 633 -142.93 48.66 -21.24
CA ASN A 633 -143.86 49.67 -20.70
C ASN A 633 -144.46 50.54 -21.82
N GLU A 634 -143.65 51.01 -22.77
CA GLU A 634 -144.14 51.76 -23.92
C GLU A 634 -145.01 50.89 -24.83
N MET A 635 -144.65 49.62 -25.07
CA MET A 635 -145.51 48.64 -25.74
C MET A 635 -146.80 48.37 -24.98
N ALA A 636 -146.81 48.40 -23.64
CA ALA A 636 -148.04 48.31 -22.85
C ALA A 636 -148.89 49.59 -22.97
N VAL A 637 -148.28 50.78 -23.02
CA VAL A 637 -148.96 52.06 -23.29
C VAL A 637 -149.50 52.11 -24.72
N LEU A 638 -148.76 51.59 -25.71
CA LEU A 638 -149.18 51.46 -27.09
C LEU A 638 -150.30 50.42 -27.23
N GLN A 639 -150.20 49.26 -26.57
CA GLN A 639 -151.31 48.30 -26.49
C GLN A 639 -152.53 48.89 -25.78
N PHE A 640 -152.37 49.71 -24.74
CA PHE A 640 -153.49 50.39 -24.09
C PHE A 640 -154.16 51.42 -25.04
N LYS A 641 -153.37 52.24 -25.74
CA LYS A 641 -153.86 53.16 -26.78
C LYS A 641 -154.54 52.41 -27.93
N MET A 642 -153.92 51.34 -28.42
CA MET A 642 -154.41 50.49 -29.51
C MET A 642 -155.68 49.74 -29.11
N ASN A 643 -155.75 49.15 -27.91
CA ASN A 643 -156.98 48.56 -27.39
C ASN A 643 -158.10 49.61 -27.25
N ARG A 644 -157.78 50.83 -26.80
CA ARG A 644 -158.74 51.94 -26.71
C ARG A 644 -159.21 52.46 -28.07
N ILE A 645 -158.41 52.28 -29.13
CA ILE A 645 -158.83 52.50 -30.54
C ILE A 645 -159.69 51.33 -31.03
N ASN A 646 -159.29 50.09 -30.75
CA ASN A 646 -160.00 48.87 -31.13
C ASN A 646 -161.36 48.72 -30.41
N CYS A 647 -161.59 49.43 -29.29
CA CYS A 647 -162.93 49.59 -28.70
C CYS A 647 -163.95 50.33 -29.61
N LEU A 648 -163.54 50.81 -30.79
CA LEU A 648 -164.42 51.37 -31.82
C LEU A 648 -164.40 50.59 -33.15
N ILE A 649 -163.57 49.53 -33.29
CA ILE A 649 -163.43 48.75 -34.53
C ILE A 649 -163.23 47.27 -34.21
N ASP A 650 -164.20 46.44 -34.58
CA ASP A 650 -164.10 44.97 -34.48
C ASP A 650 -163.00 44.41 -35.40
N GLN A 651 -161.96 43.78 -34.82
CA GLN A 651 -161.53 42.40 -35.12
C GLN A 651 -160.26 41.97 -34.32
N PRO A 652 -159.96 40.65 -34.17
CA PRO A 652 -158.98 40.12 -33.21
C PRO A 652 -157.75 39.45 -33.88
N VAL A 653 -157.09 38.52 -33.16
CA VAL A 653 -155.96 37.63 -33.57
C VAL A 653 -154.56 38.28 -33.45
N THR A 654 -153.78 38.16 -32.37
CA THR A 654 -153.13 36.98 -31.70
C THR A 654 -152.04 36.27 -32.54
N THR A 655 -150.88 35.79 -32.05
CA THR A 655 -150.04 35.98 -30.83
C THR A 655 -148.80 35.05 -30.94
N ILE A 656 -147.63 35.40 -30.32
CA ILE A 656 -146.68 34.44 -29.66
C ILE A 656 -145.91 33.47 -30.63
N LYS A 657 -144.76 32.78 -30.37
CA LYS A 657 -143.83 32.46 -29.24
C LYS A 657 -142.37 32.64 -29.75
N GLN A 658 -141.32 33.01 -28.98
CA GLN A 658 -140.41 32.19 -28.11
C GLN A 658 -139.92 30.87 -28.77
N LEU A 659 -138.74 30.26 -28.55
CA LEU A 659 -137.75 30.21 -27.44
C LEU A 659 -136.29 30.33 -28.00
N LYS A 660 -135.20 30.65 -27.26
CA LYS A 660 -134.51 29.92 -26.15
C LYS A 660 -134.00 28.51 -26.55
N ASP A 661 -132.90 27.93 -26.04
CA ASP A 661 -132.02 28.28 -24.90
C ASP A 661 -130.65 27.55 -24.95
N SER A 662 -129.56 28.20 -24.51
CA SER A 662 -128.36 27.56 -23.89
C SER A 662 -127.51 26.59 -24.79
N LYS A 663 -126.36 26.01 -24.37
CA LYS A 663 -125.72 25.82 -23.04
C LYS A 663 -124.19 25.66 -23.21
N GLY A 664 -123.41 25.98 -22.17
CA GLY A 664 -121.94 25.93 -22.19
C GLY A 664 -121.29 24.75 -21.43
N PRO A 665 -120.29 24.97 -20.55
CA PRO A 665 -118.98 24.32 -20.74
C PRO A 665 -118.35 23.62 -19.52
N THR A 666 -117.40 22.70 -19.76
CA THR A 666 -116.48 22.06 -18.78
C THR A 666 -115.35 21.30 -19.52
N ARG A 667 -114.20 20.89 -18.95
CA ARG A 667 -113.34 21.33 -17.81
C ARG A 667 -112.15 20.33 -17.71
N THR A 668 -110.98 20.76 -17.21
CA THR A 668 -109.83 19.90 -16.81
C THR A 668 -109.20 19.05 -17.95
N GLU A 669 -108.02 18.41 -17.85
CA GLU A 669 -107.11 18.12 -16.72
C GLU A 669 -105.60 18.10 -17.13
N SER A 670 -104.70 17.73 -16.22
CA SER A 670 -103.22 17.90 -16.31
C SER A 670 -102.41 16.63 -16.61
N ILE A 671 -101.26 16.75 -17.29
CA ILE A 671 -100.21 15.70 -17.37
C ILE A 671 -98.78 16.30 -17.28
N PRO A 672 -97.90 15.80 -16.38
CA PRO A 672 -96.45 16.01 -16.41
C PRO A 672 -95.69 14.77 -16.95
N THR A 673 -94.41 14.90 -17.32
CA THR A 673 -93.55 13.74 -17.73
C THR A 673 -92.08 13.93 -17.31
N LYS A 674 -91.31 12.84 -17.21
CA LYS A 674 -90.04 12.69 -16.45
C LYS A 674 -89.04 11.79 -17.23
N VAL A 675 -87.80 11.65 -16.71
CA VAL A 675 -86.72 10.66 -17.00
C VAL A 675 -85.59 11.20 -17.93
N GLN A 676 -84.37 11.55 -17.45
CA GLN A 676 -83.18 10.72 -17.06
C GLN A 676 -82.58 9.89 -18.24
N PRO A 677 -81.23 9.74 -18.39
CA PRO A 677 -80.43 8.91 -17.45
C PRO A 677 -78.93 9.29 -17.19
N GLU A 678 -78.42 8.77 -16.05
CA GLU A 678 -77.12 8.09 -15.76
C GLU A 678 -75.76 8.55 -16.32
N ASN A 679 -74.75 8.57 -15.43
CA ASN A 679 -73.60 7.62 -15.44
C ASN A 679 -72.90 7.59 -14.05
N THR A 680 -72.06 6.57 -13.78
CA THR A 680 -71.57 6.18 -12.44
C THR A 680 -70.05 6.05 -12.30
N ASP A 681 -69.57 5.90 -11.06
CA ASP A 681 -68.18 6.05 -10.63
C ASP A 681 -67.45 4.74 -10.24
N GLU A 682 -66.13 4.85 -10.07
CA GLU A 682 -65.09 3.93 -9.51
C GLU A 682 -65.38 2.44 -9.14
N PHE A 683 -64.40 1.56 -9.46
CA PHE A 683 -64.01 0.43 -8.58
C PHE A 683 -62.55 -0.05 -8.83
N SER A 684 -61.83 -0.39 -7.76
CA SER A 684 -60.48 -1.00 -7.79
C SER A 684 -60.49 -2.49 -7.42
N SER A 685 -59.57 -3.31 -7.97
CA SER A 685 -59.30 -4.68 -7.47
C SER A 685 -57.90 -5.21 -7.84
N THR A 686 -57.46 -6.32 -7.22
CA THR A 686 -56.05 -6.73 -7.14
C THR A 686 -55.75 -8.19 -7.49
N ALA A 687 -54.53 -8.42 -8.03
CA ALA A 687 -53.66 -9.59 -7.85
C ALA A 687 -54.00 -10.97 -8.48
N ARG A 688 -53.00 -11.58 -9.14
CA ARG A 688 -52.68 -13.04 -9.04
C ARG A 688 -51.27 -13.40 -9.52
N LYS A 689 -50.67 -14.44 -8.91
CA LYS A 689 -49.32 -14.99 -9.20
C LYS A 689 -49.32 -15.97 -10.39
N ARG A 690 -48.17 -16.17 -11.07
CA ARG A 690 -47.77 -17.48 -11.66
C ARG A 690 -46.27 -17.62 -12.03
N ASN A 691 -45.62 -18.59 -11.38
CA ASN A 691 -44.67 -19.60 -11.88
C ASN A 691 -43.42 -19.23 -12.74
N ALA A 692 -42.26 -19.24 -12.06
CA ALA A 692 -41.18 -20.25 -12.21
C ALA A 692 -40.42 -20.51 -13.54
N ARG A 693 -39.13 -20.10 -13.55
CA ARG A 693 -37.93 -20.96 -13.66
C ARG A 693 -37.73 -21.82 -14.93
N ARG A 694 -36.86 -21.38 -15.87
CA ARG A 694 -35.83 -22.25 -16.53
C ARG A 694 -34.76 -21.49 -17.35
N GLN A 695 -33.51 -21.93 -17.15
CA GLN A 695 -32.38 -22.15 -18.09
C GLN A 695 -31.82 -21.07 -19.05
N LYS A 696 -30.48 -21.13 -19.13
CA LYS A 696 -29.51 -20.40 -19.98
C LYS A 696 -29.87 -20.25 -21.47
N ILE A 697 -29.49 -19.10 -22.03
CA ILE A 697 -29.14 -18.86 -23.45
C ILE A 697 -27.88 -17.96 -23.40
N THR A 698 -26.66 -18.45 -23.63
CA THR A 698 -25.88 -18.55 -24.89
C THR A 698 -25.69 -17.27 -25.71
N THR A 699 -24.41 -16.88 -25.80
CA THR A 699 -23.72 -16.31 -26.97
C THR A 699 -24.12 -14.92 -27.49
N TYR A 700 -23.18 -13.98 -27.37
CA TYR A 700 -22.78 -13.15 -28.50
C TYR A 700 -21.25 -13.19 -28.63
N SER A 701 -20.77 -13.29 -29.85
CA SER A 701 -19.35 -13.28 -30.21
C SER A 701 -19.18 -12.39 -31.44
N SER A 702 -18.23 -11.45 -31.41
CA SER A 702 -17.61 -10.87 -32.61
C SER A 702 -16.42 -9.97 -32.23
N ASP A 703 -15.26 -10.34 -32.74
CA ASP A 703 -14.37 -9.47 -33.53
C ASP A 703 -13.90 -8.15 -32.90
N PHE A 704 -12.74 -8.22 -32.25
CA PHE A 704 -11.59 -7.38 -32.62
C PHE A 704 -10.31 -8.21 -32.45
N ASP A 705 -9.87 -8.82 -33.56
CA ASP A 705 -8.59 -9.53 -33.66
C ASP A 705 -7.88 -9.07 -34.95
N SER A 706 -6.67 -8.55 -34.77
CA SER A 706 -5.75 -7.94 -35.76
C SER A 706 -4.74 -7.12 -34.94
N GLY A 707 -3.42 -7.23 -35.11
CA GLY A 707 -2.65 -8.05 -36.05
C GLY A 707 -1.27 -7.42 -36.21
N ASP A 708 -0.22 -8.25 -36.30
CA ASP A 708 1.15 -7.93 -36.75
C ASP A 708 1.76 -6.55 -36.38
N ASP A 709 2.73 -6.53 -35.45
CA ASP A 709 4.14 -6.45 -35.87
C ASP A 709 5.18 -6.58 -34.73
N ILE A 710 6.35 -7.10 -35.10
CA ILE A 710 7.63 -7.13 -34.36
C ILE A 710 8.66 -6.33 -35.21
N PRO A 711 9.94 -6.07 -34.84
CA PRO A 711 10.73 -6.42 -33.65
C PRO A 711 11.48 -5.23 -33.02
N ILE A 712 12.43 -5.48 -32.09
CA ILE A 712 13.86 -5.04 -32.18
C ILE A 712 14.64 -5.36 -30.86
N VAL A 713 15.71 -6.18 -30.99
CA VAL A 713 16.98 -6.25 -30.21
C VAL A 713 16.96 -6.24 -28.65
N GLY A 714 17.71 -7.09 -27.93
CA GLY A 714 18.60 -8.19 -28.34
C GLY A 714 19.71 -8.52 -27.31
N ASN A 715 20.23 -9.75 -27.35
CA ASN A 715 21.32 -10.35 -26.53
C ASN A 715 21.00 -10.56 -25.03
N SER A 716 21.10 -11.74 -24.38
CA SER A 716 21.85 -13.02 -24.54
C SER A 716 23.20 -13.11 -23.78
N LEU A 717 23.61 -14.36 -23.47
CA LEU A 717 24.65 -14.80 -22.50
C LEU A 717 24.20 -14.69 -21.02
N SER A 718 24.10 -15.76 -20.20
CA SER A 718 24.93 -16.97 -19.95
C SER A 718 26.14 -16.71 -19.03
N GLY A 719 26.14 -17.30 -17.82
CA GLY A 719 27.30 -17.26 -16.91
C GLY A 719 27.00 -17.49 -15.42
N LYS A 720 27.07 -18.75 -14.98
CA LYS A 720 27.30 -19.26 -13.60
C LYS A 720 26.89 -18.39 -12.38
N ARG A 721 25.91 -18.91 -11.62
CA ARG A 721 25.79 -18.71 -10.16
C ARG A 721 27.13 -19.02 -9.45
N ALA A 722 27.44 -18.26 -8.40
CA ALA A 722 28.19 -18.75 -7.23
C ALA A 722 27.30 -18.57 -5.99
N LYS A 723 27.19 -19.60 -5.14
CA LYS A 723 26.53 -19.52 -3.83
C LYS A 723 27.58 -19.19 -2.76
N LEU A 724 27.18 -18.57 -1.66
CA LEU A 724 27.26 -19.16 -0.30
C LEU A 724 26.91 -18.10 0.77
N CYS A 725 25.89 -18.38 1.57
CA CYS A 725 25.55 -17.65 2.78
C CYS A 725 25.36 -18.65 3.93
N ALA A 726 25.88 -18.36 5.12
CA ALA A 726 25.47 -18.93 6.42
C ALA A 726 25.58 -20.47 6.61
N PRO A 727 25.30 -21.02 7.81
CA PRO A 727 25.54 -20.50 9.16
C PRO A 727 26.47 -21.45 9.97
N ILE A 728 26.84 -21.04 11.19
CA ILE A 728 27.46 -21.94 12.19
C ILE A 728 26.47 -22.15 13.35
N LYS A 729 26.24 -23.41 13.74
CA LYS A 729 25.61 -23.81 15.02
C LYS A 729 26.68 -24.50 15.91
N PRO A 730 26.55 -24.45 17.25
CA PRO A 730 27.69 -24.70 18.15
C PRO A 730 27.89 -26.17 18.50
N GLN A 731 29.15 -26.56 18.77
CA GLN A 731 29.50 -27.89 19.25
C GLN A 731 30.60 -27.84 20.34
N ASN A 732 30.39 -28.62 21.40
CA ASN A 732 31.32 -28.97 22.48
C ASN A 732 32.00 -27.82 23.27
N ASN A 733 31.41 -27.50 24.42
CA ASN A 733 32.12 -26.86 25.53
C ASN A 733 33.24 -27.80 26.05
N ILE A 734 34.49 -27.49 25.72
CA ILE A 734 35.66 -27.87 26.52
C ILE A 734 36.37 -26.55 26.86
N ASP A 735 36.53 -26.26 28.15
CA ASP A 735 37.04 -24.97 28.59
C ASP A 735 38.55 -24.83 28.31
N MET A 736 38.90 -23.89 27.44
CA MET A 736 40.30 -23.59 27.10
C MET A 736 41.10 -23.07 28.30
N PHE A 737 40.46 -22.56 29.37
CA PHE A 737 41.17 -22.14 30.58
C PHE A 737 41.73 -23.32 31.41
N ASP A 738 41.13 -24.51 31.35
CA ASP A 738 41.66 -25.68 32.06
C ASP A 738 42.73 -26.43 31.26
N MET A 739 42.72 -26.38 29.92
CA MET A 739 43.83 -26.90 29.10
C MET A 739 45.17 -26.19 29.39
N LEU A 740 45.13 -24.88 29.72
CA LEU A 740 46.33 -24.10 30.03
C LEU A 740 46.92 -24.32 31.45
N LYS A 741 46.25 -25.09 32.32
CA LYS A 741 46.79 -25.42 33.67
C LYS A 741 47.73 -26.63 33.72
N ASN A 742 47.64 -27.52 32.73
CA ASN A 742 48.18 -28.89 32.83
C ASN A 742 49.39 -29.18 31.93
N SER A 743 49.97 -28.17 31.27
CA SER A 743 51.25 -28.31 30.55
C SER A 743 52.39 -27.64 31.32
N LYS A 744 53.36 -28.45 31.76
CA LYS A 744 54.56 -28.05 32.50
C LYS A 744 55.70 -29.01 32.18
#